data_AF-A0A6P1A8F8-F1
#
_entry.id   AF-A0A6P1A8F8-F1
#
_cell.length_a   1.000
_cell.length_b   1.000
_cell.length_c   1.000
_cell.angle_alpha   90.00
_cell.angle_beta   90.00
_cell.angle_gamma   90.00
#
_symmetry.space_group_name_H-M   'P 1'
#
loop_
_entity.id
_entity.type
_entity.pdbx_description
1 polymer ?
#
loop_
_entity_poly.entity_id
_entity_poly.type
_entity_poly.pdbx_seq_one_letter_code
_entity_poly.pdbx_strand_id
1 'polypeptide(L)'
;MKTILNIFFQSIFWLWNLTFLSIVYIGILPWIAVPLLQATLAGEVEAEFFFSAIALIAIPTICTILGLARFRNRPPELMRLFYGVEAPLFVLCLLRLFVFRELTAASSLILGCAIASIAAFLFELLQGYDERRLLINWLQAAAQTIMILVGIYAGTILLFYAVPAAGFWLQAFFKFYWLESLWWSLTNYPFETAFWTLIGTILFGLSCTLFVGMPSALVSLYFHSGQRILRAFARQYGKMRTVQVSGAVVSCLLVLLVAFNQQPQLEAFQLLEKPAATDKSRVTLLAKSDIIRKGLTNAYLSPYRYLSPVAKNNHIKVMYQNVFDLPEELADSLQNSYNFVLSPFLYQGDNKDTDKAEKLYAEFFDTSIQKGERNAVRHALQSTAIIDEAKAGVLNIEERRVWLREQEVNLEEHGDWANIEIHEVYENKTDDVEEIFYYFSLPESAVITGVWLGDTPSRDLRFPFQVSPRGAAQKVYNSQVRRSRPVDPALLEQVGPLQYRLRAFPVPPKLATWETGDRPTEMHLWLTYQVMRQDNTWQLPKLAERRNIFWTKRTKRIRNAKEIKGFADNWLEASLPATEKEKLQSHHINLVNSYQVTAEPLTDSDYELPSGKRFAIILDTSRSMRTTSEKLKQTWRWLDKHGYTDSKFSNNDADLYLTASAGKEPQRIDDLRKFNPRNLTFYGTIQEREMLGQFVQLQGETAYDGVILLTDSGSYELAEKSADVPKISAPLWLVHFDSLAPAYEDAILKEIQDSGGGVATELTDVLQRIATKTARGENVVSVVDNYAWAVEKSDSVVSSDKGLEPIAARQLILALSKETTGEELTQLDAMHDLAKRYEIVTPYSSMIVLVNDEQREALREAEASEDRFDRAVEDGKEDLNKPNNPLAVTSVPEPGTIWGLMAIALLLLMTRKRLVA
;
A
#
# COMPACT_ATOMS: atom_id res chain seq x y z
N MET A 1 1.48 51.22 40.65
CA MET A 1 2.15 50.07 39.99
C MET A 1 1.33 48.77 40.06
N LYS A 2 0.95 48.25 41.23
CA LYS A 2 0.17 46.99 41.35
C LYS A 2 -1.20 47.01 40.63
N THR A 3 -1.94 48.11 40.71
CA THR A 3 -3.26 48.25 40.05
C THR A 3 -3.15 48.21 38.52
N ILE A 4 -2.11 48.85 37.96
CA ILE A 4 -1.83 48.87 36.52
C ILE A 4 -1.48 47.46 36.04
N LEU A 5 -0.65 46.73 36.79
CA LEU A 5 -0.26 45.36 36.47
C LEU A 5 -1.47 44.39 36.51
N ASN A 6 -2.37 44.57 37.48
CA ASN A 6 -3.58 43.76 37.59
C ASN A 6 -4.55 43.98 36.42
N ILE A 7 -4.73 45.23 35.98
CA ILE A 7 -5.52 45.58 34.80
C ILE A 7 -4.90 44.95 33.55
N PHE A 8 -3.57 45.01 33.43
CA PHE A 8 -2.85 44.41 32.32
C PHE A 8 -3.02 42.89 32.27
N PHE A 9 -2.87 42.18 33.39
CA PHE A 9 -3.08 40.73 33.46
C PHE A 9 -4.51 40.30 33.12
N GLN A 10 -5.52 41.01 33.64
CA GLN A 10 -6.91 40.74 33.27
C GLN A 10 -7.14 40.98 31.78
N SER A 11 -6.59 42.06 31.23
CA SER A 11 -6.75 42.39 29.81
C SER A 11 -6.16 41.30 28.90
N ILE A 12 -4.95 40.82 29.20
CA ILE A 12 -4.31 39.74 28.43
C ILE A 12 -5.14 38.47 28.46
N PHE A 13 -5.55 38.02 29.65
CA PHE A 13 -6.29 36.77 29.82
C PHE A 13 -7.61 36.79 29.03
N TRP A 14 -8.45 37.81 29.24
CA TRP A 14 -9.79 37.87 28.66
C TRP A 14 -9.75 38.12 27.15
N LEU A 15 -8.82 38.94 26.67
CA LEU A 15 -8.71 39.23 25.24
C LEU A 15 -8.24 38.00 24.44
N TRP A 16 -7.27 37.25 24.98
CA TRP A 16 -6.85 36.00 24.36
C TRP A 16 -7.92 34.91 24.42
N ASN A 17 -8.61 34.75 25.56
CA ASN A 17 -9.71 33.78 25.66
C ASN A 17 -10.85 34.13 24.69
N LEU A 18 -11.22 35.41 24.55
CA LEU A 18 -12.19 35.84 23.54
C LEU A 18 -11.74 35.48 22.13
N THR A 19 -10.45 35.68 21.83
CA THR A 19 -9.85 35.33 20.54
C THR A 19 -9.87 33.81 20.30
N PHE A 20 -9.45 33.01 21.28
CA PHE A 20 -9.45 31.55 21.19
C PHE A 20 -10.86 30.98 21.04
N LEU A 21 -11.83 31.46 21.83
CA LEU A 21 -13.23 31.06 21.68
C LEU A 21 -13.76 31.43 20.29
N SER A 22 -13.43 32.61 19.77
CA SER A 22 -13.84 33.01 18.42
C SER A 22 -13.23 32.08 17.36
N ILE A 23 -11.93 31.80 17.42
CA ILE A 23 -11.24 30.88 16.50
C ILE A 23 -11.85 29.48 16.57
N VAL A 24 -12.10 28.98 17.77
CA VAL A 24 -12.61 27.63 18.01
C VAL A 24 -14.03 27.47 17.52
N TYR A 25 -14.96 28.36 17.91
CA TYR A 25 -16.39 28.18 17.61
C TYR A 25 -16.78 28.67 16.21
N ILE A 26 -16.07 29.65 15.65
CA ILE A 26 -16.35 30.20 14.31
C ILE A 26 -15.49 29.52 13.23
N GLY A 27 -14.25 29.12 13.58
CA GLY A 27 -13.30 28.48 12.66
C GLY A 27 -13.26 26.95 12.83
N ILE A 28 -12.64 26.48 13.90
CA ILE A 28 -12.25 25.07 14.05
C ILE A 28 -13.46 24.13 14.13
N LEU A 29 -14.48 24.46 14.92
CA LEU A 29 -15.64 23.61 15.14
C LEU A 29 -16.41 23.32 13.83
N PRO A 30 -16.90 24.32 13.08
CA PRO A 30 -17.68 24.06 11.87
C PRO A 30 -16.83 23.51 10.71
N TRP A 31 -15.59 23.98 10.55
CA TRP A 31 -14.80 23.67 9.35
C TRP A 31 -13.81 22.52 9.51
N ILE A 32 -13.46 22.13 10.74
CA ILE A 32 -12.48 21.07 11.01
C ILE A 32 -13.12 19.96 11.84
N ALA A 33 -13.68 20.26 13.01
CA ALA A 33 -14.14 19.23 13.93
C ALA A 33 -15.37 18.45 13.44
N VAL A 34 -16.34 19.12 12.80
CA VAL A 34 -17.53 18.44 12.23
C VAL A 34 -17.16 17.53 11.05
N PRO A 35 -16.39 17.99 10.03
CA PRO A 35 -15.90 17.10 8.98
C PRO A 35 -15.05 15.94 9.52
N LEU A 36 -14.17 16.21 10.51
CA LEU A 36 -13.33 15.18 11.12
C LEU A 36 -14.15 14.10 11.84
N LEU A 37 -15.23 14.49 12.54
CA LEU A 37 -16.15 13.53 13.14
C LEU A 37 -16.81 12.63 12.09
N GLN A 38 -17.26 13.20 10.98
CA GLN A 38 -17.87 12.44 9.89
C GLN A 38 -16.85 11.45 9.29
N ALA A 39 -15.62 11.90 9.04
CA ALA A 39 -14.53 11.06 8.53
C ALA A 39 -14.15 9.93 9.52
N THR A 40 -14.09 10.22 10.83
CA THR A 40 -13.84 9.19 11.86
C THR A 40 -14.98 8.17 11.92
N LEU A 41 -16.25 8.60 11.83
CA LEU A 41 -17.40 7.68 11.79
C LEU A 41 -17.43 6.83 10.52
N ALA A 42 -16.90 7.34 9.40
CA ALA A 42 -16.72 6.61 8.15
C ALA A 42 -15.51 5.65 8.16
N GLY A 43 -14.64 5.73 9.18
CA GLY A 43 -13.41 4.94 9.26
C GLY A 43 -12.27 5.47 8.39
N GLU A 44 -12.35 6.71 7.92
CA GLU A 44 -11.33 7.34 7.07
C GLU A 44 -10.16 7.90 7.89
N VAL A 45 -10.41 8.32 9.14
CA VAL A 45 -9.41 8.95 10.04
C VAL A 45 -9.45 8.30 11.42
N GLU A 46 -8.28 8.15 12.05
CA GLU A 46 -8.17 7.59 13.41
C GLU A 46 -8.88 8.44 14.48
N ALA A 47 -9.53 7.77 15.44
CA ALA A 47 -10.33 8.42 16.48
C ALA A 47 -9.51 9.34 17.39
N GLU A 48 -8.20 9.13 17.50
CA GLU A 48 -7.27 9.96 18.27
C GLU A 48 -7.27 11.44 17.83
N PHE A 49 -7.46 11.69 16.53
CA PHE A 49 -7.50 13.05 15.99
C PHE A 49 -8.82 13.74 16.35
N PHE A 50 -9.93 13.01 16.35
CA PHE A 50 -11.21 13.55 16.79
C PHE A 50 -11.16 13.95 18.28
N PHE A 51 -10.55 13.13 19.15
CA PHE A 51 -10.37 13.51 20.56
C PHE A 51 -9.49 14.76 20.72
N SER A 52 -8.47 14.91 19.88
CA SER A 52 -7.61 16.09 19.88
C SER A 52 -8.36 17.36 19.43
N ALA A 53 -9.25 17.24 18.45
CA ALA A 53 -10.12 18.33 18.01
C ALA A 53 -11.14 18.73 19.09
N ILE A 54 -11.77 17.76 19.77
CA ILE A 54 -12.64 18.05 20.91
C ILE A 54 -11.87 18.75 22.02
N ALA A 55 -10.67 18.26 22.37
CA ALA A 55 -9.83 18.88 23.39
C ALA A 55 -9.51 20.34 23.04
N LEU A 56 -9.16 20.62 21.78
CA LEU A 56 -8.89 21.96 21.27
C LEU A 56 -10.08 22.93 21.46
N ILE A 57 -11.32 22.41 21.38
CA ILE A 57 -12.55 23.18 21.65
C ILE A 57 -12.79 23.35 23.16
N ALA A 58 -12.61 22.26 23.91
CA ALA A 58 -12.91 22.21 25.34
C ALA A 58 -11.95 23.07 26.17
N ILE A 59 -10.66 23.14 25.80
CA ILE A 59 -9.62 23.80 26.60
C ILE A 59 -9.92 25.30 26.83
N PRO A 60 -10.10 26.16 25.80
CA PRO A 60 -10.40 27.57 26.04
C PRO A 60 -11.72 27.77 26.78
N THR A 61 -12.72 26.93 26.49
CA THR A 61 -14.04 26.96 27.13
C THR A 61 -13.93 26.71 28.64
N ILE A 62 -13.23 25.63 29.04
CA ILE A 62 -13.02 25.25 30.44
C ILE A 62 -12.16 26.30 31.14
N CYS A 63 -11.09 26.78 30.51
CA CYS A 63 -10.21 27.81 31.09
C CYS A 63 -10.94 29.15 31.29
N THR A 64 -11.78 29.58 30.35
CA THR A 64 -12.65 30.75 30.52
C THR A 64 -13.59 30.58 31.71
N ILE A 65 -14.27 29.43 31.82
CA ILE A 65 -15.21 29.14 32.93
C ILE A 65 -14.47 29.13 34.27
N LEU A 66 -13.32 28.47 34.36
CA LEU A 66 -12.50 28.43 35.57
C LEU A 66 -11.98 29.82 35.95
N GLY A 67 -11.56 30.63 34.97
CA GLY A 67 -11.16 32.02 35.14
C GLY A 67 -12.28 32.85 35.75
N LEU A 68 -13.51 32.72 35.24
CA LEU A 68 -14.69 33.43 35.75
C LEU A 68 -15.09 32.97 37.15
N ALA A 69 -15.14 31.65 37.37
CA ALA A 69 -15.69 31.06 38.59
C ALA A 69 -14.73 31.17 39.80
N ARG A 70 -13.42 31.06 39.60
CA ARG A 70 -12.44 30.90 40.69
C ARG A 70 -11.39 32.00 40.78
N PHE A 71 -11.00 32.59 39.64
CA PHE A 71 -9.81 33.46 39.56
C PHE A 71 -10.08 34.91 39.13
N ARG A 72 -11.35 35.30 38.93
CA ARG A 72 -11.74 36.65 38.48
C ARG A 72 -11.08 37.79 39.27
N ASN A 73 -11.02 37.64 40.60
CA ASN A 73 -10.44 38.64 41.51
C ASN A 73 -8.96 38.39 41.84
N ARG A 74 -8.32 37.46 41.12
CA ARG A 74 -6.94 37.01 41.34
C ARG A 74 -6.15 37.06 40.02
N PRO A 75 -5.76 38.28 39.56
CA PRO A 75 -5.12 38.47 38.26
C PRO A 75 -3.84 37.65 38.02
N PRO A 76 -2.93 37.45 39.01
CA PRO A 76 -1.76 36.60 38.81
C PRO A 76 -2.11 35.13 38.51
N GLU A 77 -3.16 34.60 39.14
CA GLU A 77 -3.63 33.24 38.93
C GLU A 77 -4.28 33.04 37.56
N LEU A 78 -4.91 34.08 36.99
CA LEU A 78 -5.37 34.07 35.60
C LEU A 78 -4.20 33.89 34.63
N MET A 79 -3.08 34.60 34.85
CA MET A 79 -1.89 34.45 34.02
C MET A 79 -1.26 33.06 34.13
N ARG A 80 -1.29 32.46 35.33
CA ARG A 80 -0.84 31.08 35.55
C ARG A 80 -1.73 30.08 34.83
N LEU A 81 -3.05 30.27 34.86
CA LEU A 81 -4.00 29.43 34.14
C LEU A 81 -3.76 29.50 32.62
N PHE A 82 -3.56 30.70 32.08
CA PHE A 82 -3.32 30.89 30.66
C PHE A 82 -1.98 30.30 30.20
N TYR A 83 -0.86 30.78 30.75
CA TYR A 83 0.47 30.37 30.28
C TYR A 83 0.92 28.99 30.77
N GLY A 84 0.35 28.50 31.88
CA GLY A 84 0.72 27.20 32.44
C GLY A 84 -0.23 26.06 32.10
N VAL A 85 -1.42 26.33 31.54
CA VAL A 85 -2.42 25.30 31.22
C VAL A 85 -3.03 25.50 29.84
N GLU A 86 -3.70 26.63 29.61
CA GLU A 86 -4.50 26.85 28.40
C GLU A 86 -3.64 26.87 27.12
N ALA A 87 -2.68 27.79 27.04
CA ALA A 87 -1.85 27.96 25.85
C ALA A 87 -0.99 26.72 25.54
N PRO A 88 -0.32 26.06 26.51
CA PRO A 88 0.43 24.84 26.26
C PRO A 88 -0.43 23.68 25.74
N LEU A 89 -1.62 23.44 26.33
CA LEU A 89 -2.50 22.38 25.83
C LEU A 89 -3.05 22.72 24.45
N PHE A 90 -3.41 23.98 24.21
CA PHE A 90 -3.89 24.43 22.90
C PHE A 90 -2.83 24.19 21.81
N VAL A 91 -1.57 24.54 22.08
CA VAL A 91 -0.44 24.26 21.17
C VAL A 91 -0.23 22.76 20.98
N LEU A 92 -0.28 21.95 22.05
CA LEU A 92 -0.13 20.50 21.94
C LEU A 92 -1.23 19.87 21.07
N CYS A 93 -2.48 20.32 21.20
CA CYS A 93 -3.58 19.87 20.35
C CYS A 93 -3.37 20.27 18.88
N LEU A 94 -2.91 21.49 18.61
CA LEU A 94 -2.58 21.91 17.24
C LEU A 94 -1.43 21.09 16.64
N LEU A 95 -0.37 20.86 17.41
CA LEU A 95 0.75 20.01 16.98
C LEU A 95 0.27 18.57 16.71
N ARG A 96 -0.59 18.02 17.58
CA ARG A 96 -1.15 16.67 17.40
C ARG A 96 -2.02 16.54 16.15
N LEU A 97 -2.76 17.59 15.77
CA LEU A 97 -3.63 17.57 14.59
C LEU A 97 -2.87 17.77 13.28
N PHE A 98 -1.89 18.68 13.25
CA PHE A 98 -1.32 19.17 11.98
C PHE A 98 0.16 18.83 11.78
N VAL A 99 0.87 18.40 12.81
CA VAL A 99 2.32 18.16 12.75
C VAL A 99 2.64 16.70 13.04
N PHE A 100 2.11 16.15 14.13
CA PHE A 100 2.33 14.75 14.50
C PHE A 100 1.28 13.86 13.85
N ARG A 101 1.75 12.89 13.05
CA ARG A 101 0.91 11.86 12.45
C ARG A 101 0.81 10.65 13.38
N GLU A 102 1.52 9.56 13.07
CA GLU A 102 1.59 8.38 13.93
C GLU A 102 2.63 8.62 15.03
N LEU A 103 2.29 8.33 16.29
CA LEU A 103 3.19 8.53 17.42
C LEU A 103 4.06 7.30 17.67
N THR A 104 5.37 7.50 17.76
CA THR A 104 6.32 6.50 18.26
C THR A 104 6.23 6.35 19.79
N ALA A 105 6.81 5.28 20.34
CA ALA A 105 6.89 5.11 21.80
C ALA A 105 7.63 6.30 22.48
N ALA A 106 8.71 6.79 21.86
CA ALA A 106 9.48 7.91 22.40
C ALA A 106 8.70 9.23 22.38
N SER A 107 8.09 9.57 21.24
CA SER A 107 7.27 10.78 21.13
C SER A 107 6.03 10.71 22.04
N SER A 108 5.38 9.55 22.16
CA SER A 108 4.27 9.32 23.09
C SER A 108 4.67 9.55 24.55
N LEU A 109 5.87 9.10 24.96
CA LEU A 109 6.39 9.33 26.31
C LEU A 109 6.57 10.84 26.59
N ILE A 110 7.17 11.58 25.67
CA ILE A 110 7.39 13.03 25.81
C ILE A 110 6.07 13.79 25.88
N LEU A 111 5.14 13.51 24.96
CA LEU A 111 3.83 14.16 24.92
C LEU A 111 3.00 13.79 26.15
N GLY A 112 3.03 12.52 26.58
CA GLY A 112 2.37 12.06 27.80
C GLY A 112 2.91 12.74 29.06
N CYS A 113 4.24 12.90 29.17
CA CYS A 113 4.86 13.65 30.27
C CYS A 113 4.44 15.13 30.24
N ALA A 114 4.32 15.75 29.07
CA ALA A 114 3.85 17.12 28.93
C ALA A 114 2.40 17.30 29.41
N ILE A 115 1.49 16.42 28.97
CA ILE A 115 0.09 16.41 29.40
C ILE A 115 -0.02 16.17 30.91
N ALA A 116 0.72 15.19 31.45
CA ALA A 116 0.76 14.91 32.90
C ALA A 116 1.28 16.12 33.70
N SER A 117 2.29 16.83 33.19
CA SER A 117 2.84 18.03 33.81
C SER A 117 1.82 19.17 33.84
N ILE A 118 1.09 19.38 32.75
CA ILE A 118 0.04 20.41 32.68
C ILE A 118 -1.10 20.07 33.64
N ALA A 119 -1.54 18.82 33.68
CA ALA A 119 -2.58 18.36 34.61
C ALA A 119 -2.15 18.56 36.07
N ALA A 120 -0.89 18.24 36.39
CA ALA A 120 -0.32 18.44 37.72
C ALA A 120 -0.22 19.93 38.10
N PHE A 121 0.13 20.80 37.14
CA PHE A 121 0.16 22.25 37.34
C PHE A 121 -1.26 22.81 37.58
N LEU A 122 -2.26 22.34 36.83
CA LEU A 122 -3.67 22.71 37.06
C LEU A 122 -4.16 22.26 38.43
N PHE A 123 -3.84 21.02 38.83
CA PHE A 123 -4.17 20.51 40.17
C PHE A 123 -3.56 21.36 41.28
N GLU A 124 -2.27 21.71 41.14
CA GLU A 124 -1.59 22.61 42.07
C GLU A 124 -2.21 24.02 42.10
N LEU A 125 -2.63 24.56 40.95
CA LEU A 125 -3.28 25.87 40.87
C LEU A 125 -4.63 25.88 41.59
N LEU A 126 -5.37 24.77 41.54
CA LEU A 126 -6.67 24.64 42.18
C LEU A 126 -6.55 24.36 43.69
N GLN A 127 -5.77 23.35 44.08
CA GLN A 127 -5.77 22.85 45.46
C GLN A 127 -4.51 23.18 46.27
N GLY A 128 -3.40 23.53 45.62
CA GLY A 128 -2.11 23.67 46.28
C GLY A 128 -1.52 22.32 46.72
N TYR A 129 -0.67 22.34 47.75
CA TYR A 129 -0.06 21.14 48.34
C TYR A 129 -1.01 20.52 49.38
N ASP A 130 -1.34 19.22 49.26
CA ASP A 130 -2.32 18.56 50.14
C ASP A 130 -1.67 17.76 51.28
N GLU A 131 -1.27 18.46 52.33
CA GLU A 131 -0.59 17.87 53.49
C GLU A 131 -1.35 16.69 54.17
N ARG A 132 -2.66 16.54 53.91
CA ARG A 132 -3.53 15.58 54.62
C ARG A 132 -3.50 14.17 54.02
N ARG A 133 -3.26 14.02 52.72
CA ARG A 133 -3.39 12.73 52.02
C ARG A 133 -2.04 12.23 51.53
N LEU A 134 -1.56 11.15 52.16
CA LEU A 134 -0.23 10.58 51.88
C LEU A 134 -0.03 10.25 50.40
N LEU A 135 -0.95 9.52 49.77
CA LEU A 135 -0.83 9.14 48.36
C LEU A 135 -0.75 10.35 47.42
N ILE A 136 -1.52 11.41 47.71
CA ILE A 136 -1.55 12.62 46.89
C ILE A 136 -0.23 13.37 47.01
N ASN A 137 0.37 13.45 48.20
CA ASN A 137 1.66 14.13 48.39
C ASN A 137 2.81 13.47 47.64
N TRP A 138 2.86 12.14 47.65
CA TRP A 138 3.87 11.40 46.90
C TRP A 138 3.65 11.53 45.39
N LEU A 139 2.41 11.48 44.92
CA LEU A 139 2.08 11.69 43.51
C LEU A 139 2.39 13.12 43.05
N GLN A 140 2.08 14.12 43.87
CA GLN A 140 2.44 15.53 43.63
C GLN A 140 3.96 15.72 43.58
N ALA A 141 4.74 15.10 44.49
CA ALA A 141 6.19 15.18 44.43
C ALA A 141 6.76 14.55 43.15
N ALA A 142 6.22 13.41 42.73
CA ALA A 142 6.62 12.74 41.50
C ALA A 142 6.27 13.57 40.25
N ALA A 143 5.01 13.95 40.09
CA ALA A 143 4.54 14.72 38.93
C ALA A 143 5.22 16.08 38.79
N GLN A 144 5.58 16.73 39.91
CA GLN A 144 6.24 18.03 39.90
C GLN A 144 7.73 17.91 39.57
N THR A 145 8.32 16.73 39.83
CA THR A 145 9.64 16.39 39.29
C THR A 145 9.58 16.27 37.77
N ILE A 146 8.58 15.56 37.23
CA ILE A 146 8.35 15.45 35.77
C ILE A 146 8.16 16.86 35.16
N MET A 147 7.36 17.71 35.80
CA MET A 147 7.08 19.07 35.35
C MET A 147 8.34 19.95 35.25
N ILE A 148 9.28 19.85 36.20
CA ILE A 148 10.57 20.55 36.10
C ILE A 148 11.36 20.07 34.87
N LEU A 149 11.44 18.75 34.67
CA LEU A 149 12.16 18.16 33.55
C LEU A 149 11.55 18.57 32.20
N VAL A 150 10.23 18.50 32.07
CA VAL A 150 9.48 18.94 30.88
C VAL A 150 9.68 20.43 30.64
N GLY A 151 9.64 21.25 31.70
CA GLY A 151 9.90 22.68 31.61
C GLY A 151 11.29 22.98 31.04
N ILE A 152 12.33 22.32 31.57
CA ILE A 152 13.71 22.46 31.06
C ILE A 152 13.82 21.98 29.62
N TYR A 153 13.23 20.83 29.30
CA TYR A 153 13.25 20.23 27.96
C TYR A 153 12.59 21.15 26.91
N ALA A 154 11.34 21.55 27.15
CA ALA A 154 10.61 22.44 26.26
C ALA A 154 11.29 23.82 26.15
N GLY A 155 11.79 24.37 27.27
CA GLY A 155 12.55 25.61 27.29
C GLY A 155 13.80 25.54 26.41
N THR A 156 14.53 24.44 26.47
CA THR A 156 15.74 24.22 25.66
C THR A 156 15.40 24.20 24.18
N ILE A 157 14.36 23.46 23.76
CA ILE A 157 13.90 23.44 22.36
C ILE A 157 13.52 24.84 21.89
N LEU A 158 12.73 25.56 22.68
CA LEU A 158 12.23 26.88 22.30
C LEU A 158 13.34 27.92 22.19
N LEU A 159 14.44 27.80 22.95
CA LEU A 159 15.59 28.71 22.86
C LEU A 159 16.28 28.67 21.49
N PHE A 160 16.34 27.51 20.83
CA PHE A 160 16.88 27.40 19.47
C PHE A 160 16.08 28.24 18.46
N TYR A 161 14.82 28.55 18.73
CA TYR A 161 13.98 29.38 17.88
C TYR A 161 13.89 30.83 18.37
N ALA A 162 13.79 31.03 19.68
CA ALA A 162 13.60 32.35 20.29
C ALA A 162 14.81 33.28 20.10
N VAL A 163 16.04 32.74 20.16
CA VAL A 163 17.27 33.52 19.98
C VAL A 163 17.39 34.10 18.56
N PRO A 164 17.31 33.31 17.48
CA PRO A 164 17.36 33.85 16.12
C PRO A 164 16.14 34.72 15.80
N ALA A 165 14.95 34.38 16.31
CA ALA A 165 13.78 35.26 16.15
C ALA A 165 14.03 36.65 16.77
N ALA A 166 14.56 36.71 18.00
CA ALA A 166 14.90 37.96 18.65
C ALA A 166 15.99 38.74 17.87
N GLY A 167 17.03 38.04 17.38
CA GLY A 167 18.06 38.63 16.53
C GLY A 167 17.49 39.26 15.25
N PHE A 168 16.63 38.51 14.55
CA PHE A 168 15.95 38.99 13.35
C PHE A 168 15.08 40.23 13.62
N TRP A 169 14.27 40.21 14.67
CA TRP A 169 13.41 41.35 15.03
C TRP A 169 14.21 42.59 15.43
N LEU A 170 15.32 42.41 16.16
CA LEU A 170 16.22 43.51 16.49
C LEU A 170 16.81 44.12 15.21
N GLN A 171 17.32 43.29 14.30
CA GLN A 171 17.83 43.78 13.01
C GLN A 171 16.75 44.48 12.19
N ALA A 172 15.55 43.90 12.09
CA ALA A 172 14.43 44.50 11.35
C ALA A 172 13.99 45.85 11.94
N PHE A 173 13.96 45.96 13.27
CA PHE A 173 13.65 47.21 13.96
C PHE A 173 14.67 48.31 13.65
N PHE A 174 15.97 47.99 13.70
CA PHE A 174 17.06 48.94 13.43
C PHE A 174 17.30 49.24 11.94
N LYS A 175 16.66 48.51 11.02
CA LYS A 175 16.69 48.85 9.59
C LYS A 175 15.81 50.06 9.23
N PHE A 176 14.94 50.52 10.14
CA PHE A 176 14.09 51.72 10.02
C PHE A 176 13.18 51.82 8.77
N TYR A 177 13.13 50.83 7.86
CA TYR A 177 12.21 50.79 6.71
C TYR A 177 10.74 50.94 7.11
N TRP A 178 10.38 50.47 8.30
CA TRP A 178 9.03 50.61 8.84
C TRP A 178 8.66 52.07 9.16
N LEU A 179 9.63 52.94 9.52
CA LEU A 179 9.38 54.37 9.75
C LEU A 179 9.08 55.10 8.45
N GLU A 180 9.80 54.78 7.38
CA GLU A 180 9.55 55.38 6.06
C GLU A 180 8.15 55.01 5.55
N SER A 181 7.80 53.72 5.63
CA SER A 181 6.48 53.22 5.26
C SER A 181 5.36 53.82 6.13
N LEU A 182 5.59 53.92 7.44
CA LEU A 182 4.64 54.51 8.39
C LEU A 182 4.48 56.02 8.17
N TRP A 183 5.57 56.74 7.90
CA TRP A 183 5.54 58.18 7.59
C TRP A 183 4.76 58.46 6.29
N TRP A 184 5.04 57.71 5.23
CA TRP A 184 4.29 57.83 3.97
C TRP A 184 2.81 57.53 4.16
N SER A 185 2.47 56.48 4.91
CA SER A 185 1.09 56.06 5.15
C SER A 185 0.33 57.07 6.03
N LEU A 186 0.96 57.61 7.07
CA LEU A 186 0.38 58.67 7.92
C LEU A 186 0.15 59.97 7.15
N THR A 187 0.97 60.26 6.15
CA THR A 187 0.83 61.48 5.33
C THR A 187 -0.32 61.35 4.32
N ASN A 188 -0.49 60.18 3.70
CA ASN A 188 -1.49 59.97 2.64
C ASN A 188 -2.85 59.43 3.14
N TYR A 189 -2.85 58.67 4.24
CA TYR A 189 -4.04 58.03 4.81
C TYR A 189 -4.04 58.11 6.35
N PRO A 190 -4.12 59.31 6.95
CA PRO A 190 -3.84 59.53 8.37
C PRO A 190 -4.76 58.75 9.31
N PHE A 191 -6.08 58.75 9.05
CA PHE A 191 -7.05 58.12 9.95
C PHE A 191 -7.02 56.59 9.88
N GLU A 192 -6.98 56.04 8.66
CA GLU A 192 -6.86 54.59 8.43
C GLU A 192 -5.53 54.06 8.97
N THR A 193 -4.43 54.76 8.70
CA THR A 193 -3.10 54.38 9.19
C THR A 193 -3.03 54.46 10.71
N ALA A 194 -3.56 55.52 11.35
CA ALA A 194 -3.54 55.62 12.80
C ALA A 194 -4.34 54.49 13.48
N PHE A 195 -5.52 54.17 12.94
CA PHE A 195 -6.36 53.09 13.42
C PHE A 195 -5.70 51.70 13.29
N TRP A 196 -5.20 51.36 12.09
CA TRP A 196 -4.53 50.08 11.86
C TRP A 196 -3.17 49.98 12.57
N THR A 197 -2.45 51.09 12.72
CA THR A 197 -1.20 51.13 13.48
C THR A 197 -1.46 50.87 14.96
N LEU A 198 -2.51 51.47 15.54
CA LEU A 198 -2.91 51.22 16.93
C LEU A 198 -3.28 49.75 17.15
N ILE A 199 -4.15 49.21 16.29
CA ILE A 199 -4.56 47.80 16.34
C ILE A 199 -3.36 46.87 16.13
N GLY A 200 -2.54 47.15 15.11
CA GLY A 200 -1.34 46.39 14.79
C GLY A 200 -0.33 46.39 15.93
N THR A 201 -0.14 47.53 16.62
CA THR A 201 0.75 47.62 17.79
C THR A 201 0.21 46.82 18.98
N ILE A 202 -1.10 46.86 19.23
CA ILE A 202 -1.74 46.07 20.29
C ILE A 202 -1.62 44.57 19.98
N LEU A 203 -1.92 44.15 18.75
CA LEU A 203 -1.83 42.76 18.33
C LEU A 203 -0.39 42.27 18.28
N PHE A 204 0.55 43.10 17.83
CA PHE A 204 1.99 42.81 17.88
C PHE A 204 2.44 42.63 19.33
N GLY A 205 2.09 43.54 20.24
CA GLY A 205 2.42 43.44 21.65
C GLY A 205 1.86 42.15 22.28
N LEU A 206 0.59 41.84 22.04
CA LEU A 206 -0.04 40.60 22.50
C LEU A 206 0.62 39.36 21.91
N SER A 207 0.95 39.38 20.63
CA SER A 207 1.66 38.29 19.94
C SER A 207 3.06 38.09 20.51
N CYS A 208 3.82 39.16 20.76
CA CYS A 208 5.12 39.07 21.43
C CYS A 208 5.01 38.42 22.82
N THR A 209 3.94 38.71 23.58
CA THR A 209 3.73 38.03 24.87
C THR A 209 3.47 36.53 24.73
N LEU A 210 2.83 36.10 23.64
CA LEU A 210 2.51 34.69 23.38
C LEU A 210 3.66 33.92 22.70
N PHE A 211 4.45 34.55 21.83
CA PHE A 211 5.44 33.83 21.01
C PHE A 211 6.88 34.04 21.47
N VAL A 212 7.19 35.19 22.06
CA VAL A 212 8.53 35.49 22.60
C VAL A 212 8.57 35.32 24.11
N GLY A 213 7.51 35.79 24.81
CA GLY A 213 7.43 35.73 26.27
C GLY A 213 7.04 34.36 26.84
N MET A 214 6.17 33.62 26.14
CA MET A 214 5.62 32.35 26.62
C MET A 214 6.66 31.26 26.91
N PRO A 215 7.70 31.02 26.06
CA PRO A 215 8.73 30.04 26.38
C PRO A 215 9.39 30.27 27.75
N SER A 216 9.83 31.49 28.01
CA SER A 216 10.46 31.86 29.28
C SER A 216 9.45 31.83 30.44
N ALA A 217 8.21 32.27 30.20
CA ALA A 217 7.15 32.23 31.21
C ALA A 217 6.80 30.79 31.60
N LEU A 218 6.64 29.89 30.65
CA LEU A 218 6.34 28.47 30.88
C LEU A 218 7.43 27.79 31.71
N VAL A 219 8.70 27.93 31.28
CA VAL A 219 9.86 27.38 32.00
C VAL A 219 9.90 27.90 33.42
N SER A 220 9.76 29.22 33.58
CA SER A 220 9.77 29.86 34.89
C SER A 220 8.62 29.34 35.76
N LEU A 221 7.39 29.31 35.24
CA LEU A 221 6.22 28.84 35.98
C LEU A 221 6.39 27.40 36.44
N TYR A 222 6.79 26.49 35.55
CA TYR A 222 6.92 25.07 35.87
C TYR A 222 8.05 24.82 36.86
N PHE A 223 9.19 25.50 36.69
CA PHE A 223 10.32 25.39 37.60
C PHE A 223 9.96 25.90 39.00
N HIS A 224 9.33 27.08 39.10
CA HIS A 224 8.93 27.66 40.38
C HIS A 224 7.86 26.81 41.09
N SER A 225 6.89 26.29 40.32
CA SER A 225 5.81 25.43 40.83
C SER A 225 6.39 24.13 41.38
N GLY A 226 7.25 23.46 40.61
CA GLY A 226 7.90 22.22 41.03
C GLY A 226 8.79 22.44 42.26
N GLN A 227 9.61 23.50 42.26
CA GLN A 227 10.47 23.81 43.40
C GLN A 227 9.67 24.09 44.67
N ARG A 228 8.52 24.77 44.54
CA ARG A 228 7.62 25.07 45.67
C ARG A 228 7.08 23.79 46.31
N ILE A 229 6.55 22.87 45.50
CA ILE A 229 5.98 21.60 45.99
C ILE A 229 7.06 20.67 46.54
N LEU A 230 8.20 20.54 45.87
CA LEU A 230 9.32 19.72 46.38
C LEU A 230 9.88 20.26 47.70
N ARG A 231 9.91 21.59 47.89
CA ARG A 231 10.27 22.19 49.19
C ARG A 231 9.22 21.90 50.27
N ALA A 232 7.93 21.93 49.93
CA ALA A 232 6.86 21.58 50.86
C ALA A 232 6.94 20.10 51.28
N PHE A 233 7.13 19.20 50.32
CA PHE A 233 7.35 17.78 50.56
C PHE A 233 8.61 17.52 51.41
N ALA A 234 9.71 18.23 51.13
CA ALA A 234 10.94 18.14 51.92
C ALA A 234 10.78 18.61 53.36
N ARG A 235 9.90 19.59 53.62
CA ARG A 235 9.57 20.01 54.98
C ARG A 235 8.78 18.95 55.74
N GLN A 236 7.89 18.23 55.06
CA GLN A 236 7.03 17.21 55.69
C GLN A 236 7.73 15.86 55.87
N TYR A 237 8.48 15.40 54.86
CA TYR A 237 9.06 14.04 54.81
C TYR A 237 10.59 14.02 54.86
N GLY A 238 11.23 15.19 54.90
CA GLY A 238 12.69 15.34 54.94
C GLY A 238 13.34 15.43 53.56
N LYS A 239 14.53 16.05 53.53
CA LYS A 239 15.31 16.25 52.29
C LYS A 239 15.69 14.93 51.61
N MET A 240 16.07 13.91 52.38
CA MET A 240 16.52 12.63 51.84
C MET A 240 15.41 11.91 51.06
N ARG A 241 14.18 11.85 51.58
CA ARG A 241 13.04 11.24 50.88
C ARG A 241 12.67 12.00 49.61
N THR A 242 12.80 13.32 49.62
CA THR A 242 12.57 14.16 48.43
C THR A 242 13.57 13.85 47.33
N VAL A 243 14.86 13.71 47.68
CA VAL A 243 15.91 13.30 46.75
C VAL A 243 15.67 11.88 46.23
N GLN A 244 15.25 10.94 47.08
CA GLN A 244 14.92 9.58 46.67
C GLN A 244 13.78 9.53 45.64
N VAL A 245 12.66 10.24 45.90
CA VAL A 245 11.53 10.30 44.96
C VAL A 245 11.94 10.96 43.65
N SER A 246 12.58 12.12 43.73
CA SER A 246 12.99 12.86 42.54
C SER A 246 14.00 12.06 41.71
N GLY A 247 14.98 11.43 42.37
CA GLY A 247 15.99 10.57 41.75
C GLY A 247 15.42 9.30 41.15
N ALA A 248 14.40 8.69 41.78
CA ALA A 248 13.69 7.53 41.23
C ALA A 248 12.91 7.91 39.96
N VAL A 249 12.20 9.05 39.97
CA VAL A 249 11.45 9.55 38.80
C VAL A 249 12.39 9.90 37.64
N VAL A 250 13.47 10.63 37.92
CA VAL A 250 14.48 10.98 36.89
C VAL A 250 15.09 9.71 36.29
N SER A 251 15.53 8.77 37.14
CA SER A 251 16.10 7.50 36.67
C SER A 251 15.11 6.69 35.84
N CYS A 252 13.85 6.59 36.29
CA CYS A 252 12.80 5.88 35.56
C CYS A 252 12.54 6.52 34.19
N LEU A 253 12.41 7.84 34.12
CA LEU A 253 12.20 8.55 32.86
C LEU A 253 13.40 8.43 31.92
N LEU A 254 14.64 8.49 32.43
CA LEU A 254 15.83 8.30 31.60
C LEU A 254 15.90 6.88 31.04
N VAL A 255 15.60 5.86 31.84
CA VAL A 255 15.56 4.46 31.38
C VAL A 255 14.48 4.27 30.32
N LEU A 256 13.27 4.80 30.54
CA LEU A 256 12.19 4.73 29.56
C LEU A 256 12.52 5.49 28.27
N LEU A 257 13.11 6.68 28.38
CA LEU A 257 13.50 7.48 27.22
C LEU A 257 14.57 6.76 26.40
N VAL A 258 15.60 6.22 27.03
CA VAL A 258 16.65 5.45 26.34
C VAL A 258 16.07 4.20 25.70
N ALA A 259 15.20 3.45 26.40
CA ALA A 259 14.58 2.24 25.88
C ALA A 259 13.65 2.53 24.68
N PHE A 260 12.84 3.58 24.75
CA PHE A 260 11.87 3.91 23.70
C PHE A 260 12.49 4.66 22.51
N ASN A 261 13.63 5.33 22.70
CA ASN A 261 14.34 6.02 21.62
C ASN A 261 15.23 5.08 20.79
N GLN A 262 15.36 3.81 21.19
CA GLN A 262 15.99 2.79 20.36
C GLN A 262 15.10 2.50 19.16
N GLN A 263 15.60 2.81 17.97
CA GLN A 263 14.85 2.63 16.74
C GLN A 263 15.17 1.25 16.12
N PRO A 264 14.17 0.40 15.87
CA PRO A 264 14.38 -1.02 15.55
C PRO A 264 15.02 -1.25 14.17
N GLN A 265 14.96 -0.27 13.25
CA GLN A 265 15.51 -0.41 11.90
C GLN A 265 17.03 -0.58 11.88
N LEU A 266 17.73 -0.05 12.88
CA LEU A 266 19.19 -0.15 12.94
C LEU A 266 19.63 -1.60 13.12
N GLU A 267 18.98 -2.34 14.04
CA GLU A 267 19.24 -3.77 14.20
C GLU A 267 18.77 -4.56 12.97
N ALA A 268 17.61 -4.24 12.40
CA ALA A 268 17.12 -4.94 11.21
C ALA A 268 18.06 -4.79 10.00
N PHE A 269 18.54 -3.58 9.72
CA PHE A 269 19.52 -3.34 8.65
C PHE A 269 20.86 -4.02 8.94
N GLN A 270 21.30 -4.07 10.19
CA GLN A 270 22.53 -4.79 10.56
C GLN A 270 22.37 -6.31 10.38
N LEU A 271 21.22 -6.88 10.76
CA LEU A 271 20.93 -8.30 10.60
C LEU A 271 20.86 -8.74 9.13
N LEU A 272 20.41 -7.85 8.25
CA LEU A 272 20.23 -8.12 6.82
C LEU A 272 21.35 -7.53 5.94
N GLU A 273 22.41 -6.97 6.53
CA GLU A 273 23.51 -6.36 5.76
C GLU A 273 24.21 -7.37 4.84
N LYS A 274 24.26 -8.64 5.24
CA LYS A 274 24.87 -9.72 4.47
C LYS A 274 23.89 -10.88 4.27
N PRO A 275 23.80 -11.44 3.04
CA PRO A 275 23.00 -12.64 2.80
C PRO A 275 23.41 -13.83 3.67
N ALA A 276 22.43 -14.63 4.08
CA ALA A 276 22.63 -15.74 5.01
C ALA A 276 23.15 -17.00 4.30
N ALA A 277 24.43 -17.31 4.52
CA ALA A 277 25.12 -18.37 3.79
C ALA A 277 24.96 -19.80 4.34
N THR A 278 24.45 -19.96 5.56
CA THR A 278 24.28 -21.28 6.20
C THR A 278 22.87 -21.47 6.75
N ASP A 279 22.39 -22.71 6.82
CA ASP A 279 21.07 -23.01 7.40
C ASP A 279 20.96 -22.56 8.86
N LYS A 280 22.05 -22.66 9.64
CA LYS A 280 22.10 -22.13 11.01
C LYS A 280 21.90 -20.61 11.06
N SER A 281 22.52 -19.86 10.14
CA SER A 281 22.31 -18.40 10.05
C SER A 281 20.89 -18.06 9.60
N ARG A 282 20.32 -18.80 8.65
CA ARG A 282 18.93 -18.63 8.18
C ARG A 282 17.93 -18.86 9.32
N VAL A 283 18.06 -19.96 10.06
CA VAL A 283 17.23 -20.25 11.25
C VAL A 283 17.36 -19.15 12.31
N THR A 284 18.57 -18.61 12.52
CA THR A 284 18.81 -17.52 13.47
C THR A 284 18.07 -16.24 13.05
N LEU A 285 18.13 -15.87 11.76
CA LEU A 285 17.41 -14.71 11.25
C LEU A 285 15.89 -14.93 11.28
N LEU A 286 15.42 -16.13 10.94
CA LEU A 286 14.00 -16.48 11.03
C LEU A 286 13.49 -16.38 12.47
N ALA A 287 14.28 -16.76 13.47
CA ALA A 287 13.95 -16.58 14.89
C ALA A 287 13.86 -15.10 15.29
N LYS A 288 14.55 -14.20 14.56
CA LYS A 288 14.49 -12.74 14.73
C LYS A 288 13.50 -12.05 13.79
N SER A 289 12.58 -12.79 13.16
CA SER A 289 11.63 -12.23 12.18
C SER A 289 10.84 -11.03 12.72
N ASP A 290 10.42 -11.04 13.98
CA ASP A 290 9.65 -9.93 14.55
C ASP A 290 10.46 -8.64 14.70
N ILE A 291 11.76 -8.77 15.00
CA ILE A 291 12.69 -7.63 15.10
C ILE A 291 12.89 -7.03 13.71
N ILE A 292 13.17 -7.90 12.73
CA ILE A 292 13.37 -7.50 11.33
C ILE A 292 12.11 -6.83 10.78
N ARG A 293 10.94 -7.45 11.00
CA ARG A 293 9.63 -6.90 10.61
C ARG A 293 9.42 -5.50 11.18
N LYS A 294 9.57 -5.33 12.50
CA LYS A 294 9.38 -4.03 13.17
C LYS A 294 10.36 -2.99 12.66
N GLY A 295 11.62 -3.36 12.43
CA GLY A 295 12.64 -2.45 11.93
C GLY A 295 12.37 -1.98 10.51
N LEU A 296 12.14 -2.91 9.58
CA LEU A 296 11.85 -2.57 8.18
C LEU A 296 10.55 -1.77 8.05
N THR A 297 9.50 -2.16 8.78
CA THR A 297 8.23 -1.40 8.82
C THR A 297 8.43 0.01 9.36
N ASN A 298 9.28 0.18 10.39
CA ASN A 298 9.58 1.50 10.94
C ASN A 298 10.35 2.40 9.96
N ALA A 299 11.30 1.84 9.22
CA ALA A 299 12.03 2.57 8.18
C ALA A 299 11.11 2.96 7.01
N TYR A 300 10.26 2.02 6.55
CA TYR A 300 9.30 2.27 5.48
C TYR A 300 8.28 3.34 5.84
N LEU A 301 7.74 3.30 7.06
CA LEU A 301 6.77 4.27 7.57
C LEU A 301 7.42 5.50 8.22
N SER A 302 8.74 5.68 8.08
CA SER A 302 9.46 6.76 8.74
C SER A 302 8.92 8.17 8.42
N PRO A 303 8.44 8.49 7.19
CA PRO A 303 7.85 9.80 6.91
C PRO A 303 6.56 10.07 7.70
N TYR A 304 5.83 9.02 8.09
CA TYR A 304 4.56 9.13 8.83
C TYR A 304 4.75 9.12 10.35
N ARG A 305 5.90 8.64 10.85
CA ARG A 305 6.17 8.45 12.28
C ARG A 305 7.11 9.49 12.89
N TYR A 306 7.93 10.13 12.06
CA TYR A 306 8.95 11.06 12.49
C TYR A 306 8.81 12.39 11.74
N LEU A 307 9.23 13.49 12.39
CA LEU A 307 9.14 14.82 11.79
C LEU A 307 10.14 15.00 10.65
N SER A 308 11.31 14.40 10.76
CA SER A 308 12.34 14.43 9.73
C SER A 308 13.38 13.34 10.00
N PRO A 309 14.04 12.81 8.96
CA PRO A 309 15.34 12.18 9.10
C PRO A 309 16.38 13.16 9.65
N VAL A 310 17.28 12.68 10.51
CA VAL A 310 18.40 13.48 11.03
C VAL A 310 19.25 14.04 9.89
N ALA A 311 19.46 13.27 8.83
CA ALA A 311 20.28 13.67 7.68
C ALA A 311 19.74 14.88 6.89
N LYS A 312 18.43 15.16 6.96
CA LYS A 312 17.80 16.30 6.27
C LYS A 312 17.43 17.47 7.17
N ASN A 313 17.52 17.30 8.49
CA ASN A 313 17.22 18.35 9.44
C ASN A 313 18.40 19.34 9.54
N ASN A 314 18.29 20.46 8.83
CA ASN A 314 19.33 21.48 8.72
C ASN A 314 18.81 22.92 8.90
N HIS A 315 17.53 23.11 9.24
CA HIS A 315 16.92 24.44 9.30
C HIS A 315 17.47 25.30 10.43
N ILE A 316 17.93 24.73 11.55
CA ILE A 316 18.55 25.50 12.64
C ILE A 316 19.90 26.05 12.21
N LYS A 317 20.73 25.24 11.52
CA LYS A 317 21.98 25.69 10.89
C LYS A 317 21.72 26.91 10.01
N VAL A 318 20.78 26.77 9.07
CA VAL A 318 20.42 27.83 8.11
C VAL A 318 19.89 29.08 8.82
N MET A 319 19.04 28.93 9.82
CA MET A 319 18.47 30.05 10.56
C MET A 319 19.54 30.87 11.29
N TYR A 320 20.48 30.22 11.98
CA TYR A 320 21.55 30.91 12.70
C TYR A 320 22.60 31.50 11.76
N GLN A 321 22.89 30.87 10.63
CA GLN A 321 23.74 31.45 9.59
C GLN A 321 23.12 32.71 9.01
N ASN A 322 21.83 32.68 8.65
CA ASN A 322 21.15 33.82 8.03
C ASN A 322 20.97 35.02 8.98
N VAL A 323 20.79 34.77 10.28
CA VAL A 323 20.53 35.83 11.26
C VAL A 323 21.82 36.39 11.86
N PHE A 324 22.83 35.55 12.14
CA PHE A 324 24.02 35.96 12.89
C PHE A 324 25.33 35.81 12.11
N ASP A 325 25.29 35.41 10.83
CA ASP A 325 26.48 35.15 10.00
C ASP A 325 27.47 34.17 10.67
N LEU A 326 26.95 33.16 11.39
CA LEU A 326 27.79 32.22 12.13
C LEU A 326 28.67 31.37 11.19
N PRO A 327 29.94 31.10 11.57
CA PRO A 327 30.77 30.10 10.92
C PRO A 327 30.11 28.72 10.85
N GLU A 328 30.41 27.97 9.80
CA GLU A 328 29.80 26.66 9.52
C GLU A 328 29.95 25.67 10.68
N GLU A 329 31.15 25.57 11.27
CA GLU A 329 31.42 24.66 12.40
C GLU A 329 30.52 24.93 13.63
N LEU A 330 30.29 26.20 13.95
CA LEU A 330 29.43 26.60 15.08
C LEU A 330 27.96 26.34 14.76
N ALA A 331 27.53 26.61 13.53
CA ALA A 331 26.17 26.33 13.08
C ALA A 331 25.88 24.82 13.07
N ASP A 332 26.83 23.98 12.66
CA ASP A 332 26.73 22.53 12.72
C ASP A 332 26.70 22.00 14.15
N SER A 333 27.51 22.56 15.06
CA SER A 333 27.48 22.21 16.48
C SER A 333 26.11 22.50 17.12
N LEU A 334 25.52 23.66 16.78
CA LEU A 334 24.16 24.03 17.22
C LEU A 334 23.10 23.08 16.65
N GLN A 335 23.18 22.75 15.35
CA GLN A 335 22.27 21.80 14.71
C GLN A 335 22.37 20.41 15.33
N ASN A 336 23.57 19.90 15.61
CA ASN A 336 23.77 18.61 16.25
C ASN A 336 23.23 18.58 17.69
N SER A 337 23.41 19.67 18.43
CA SER A 337 22.83 19.83 19.77
C SER A 337 21.30 19.84 19.70
N TYR A 338 20.72 20.54 18.73
CA TYR A 338 19.27 20.53 18.47
C TYR A 338 18.76 19.12 18.12
N ASN A 339 19.45 18.42 17.22
CA ASN A 339 19.12 17.05 16.82
C ASN A 339 19.15 16.07 18.00
N PHE A 340 20.10 16.23 18.92
CA PHE A 340 20.17 15.41 20.14
C PHE A 340 18.93 15.62 21.03
N VAL A 341 18.55 16.88 21.29
CA VAL A 341 17.36 17.19 22.10
C VAL A 341 16.07 16.75 21.40
N LEU A 342 15.98 16.86 20.08
CA LEU A 342 14.81 16.48 19.29
C LEU A 342 14.78 15.00 18.89
N SER A 343 15.78 14.20 19.29
CA SER A 343 15.91 12.80 18.86
C SER A 343 14.65 11.91 19.06
N PRO A 344 13.79 12.10 20.08
CA PRO A 344 12.53 11.33 20.19
C PRO A 344 11.55 11.51 19.03
N PHE A 345 11.72 12.56 18.23
CA PHE A 345 10.87 12.91 17.08
C PHE A 345 11.60 12.79 15.74
N LEU A 346 12.89 12.46 15.74
CA LEU A 346 13.72 12.38 14.54
C LEU A 346 14.01 10.92 14.16
N TYR A 347 13.95 10.63 12.87
CA TYR A 347 14.34 9.32 12.35
C TYR A 347 15.86 9.23 12.21
N GLN A 348 16.46 8.17 12.76
CA GLN A 348 17.90 7.91 12.65
C GLN A 348 18.18 7.20 11.31
N GLY A 349 18.38 7.98 10.25
CA GLY A 349 18.66 7.49 8.89
C GLY A 349 18.43 8.56 7.82
N ASP A 350 18.12 8.11 6.60
CA ASP A 350 17.77 8.96 5.44
C ASP A 350 16.48 8.44 4.75
N ASN A 351 15.88 9.25 3.88
CA ASN A 351 14.66 8.93 3.15
C ASN A 351 14.82 7.72 2.21
N LYS A 352 16.04 7.45 1.74
CA LYS A 352 16.37 6.25 0.95
C LYS A 352 16.17 4.96 1.73
N ASP A 353 16.11 5.04 3.07
CA ASP A 353 15.81 3.87 3.90
C ASP A 353 14.40 3.34 3.66
N THR A 354 13.48 4.15 3.11
CA THR A 354 12.14 3.69 2.69
C THR A 354 12.28 2.61 1.61
N ASP A 355 12.96 2.95 0.52
CA ASP A 355 13.15 2.06 -0.64
C ASP A 355 14.05 0.87 -0.26
N LYS A 356 15.07 1.11 0.58
CA LYS A 356 15.91 0.05 1.13
C LYS A 356 15.11 -0.92 1.99
N ALA A 357 14.25 -0.42 2.86
CA ALA A 357 13.44 -1.25 3.74
C ALA A 357 12.41 -2.07 2.96
N GLU A 358 11.82 -1.48 1.93
CA GLU A 358 10.94 -2.19 1.00
C GLU A 358 11.66 -3.35 0.32
N LYS A 359 12.83 -3.09 -0.28
CA LYS A 359 13.64 -4.13 -0.93
C LYS A 359 14.03 -5.25 0.04
N LEU A 360 14.58 -4.89 1.20
CA LEU A 360 14.97 -5.89 2.21
C LEU A 360 13.77 -6.66 2.78
N TYR A 361 12.60 -6.04 2.84
CA TYR A 361 11.38 -6.71 3.28
C TYR A 361 10.94 -7.74 2.24
N ALA A 362 10.91 -7.37 0.96
CA ALA A 362 10.63 -8.30 -0.13
C ALA A 362 11.64 -9.46 -0.15
N GLU A 363 12.94 -9.17 -0.05
CA GLU A 363 14.00 -10.17 -0.04
C GLU A 363 13.90 -11.17 1.13
N PHE A 364 13.45 -10.72 2.30
CA PHE A 364 13.42 -11.55 3.51
C PHE A 364 12.07 -12.20 3.79
N PHE A 365 10.95 -11.53 3.46
CA PHE A 365 9.59 -12.00 3.73
C PHE A 365 8.89 -12.60 2.52
N ASP A 366 9.45 -12.45 1.32
CA ASP A 366 8.91 -12.96 0.06
C ASP A 366 7.51 -12.42 -0.29
N THR A 367 7.28 -11.15 0.04
CA THR A 367 6.06 -10.38 -0.27
C THR A 367 6.37 -8.90 -0.19
N SER A 368 5.63 -8.05 -0.92
CA SER A 368 5.76 -6.60 -0.74
C SER A 368 5.37 -6.17 0.68
N ILE A 369 5.97 -5.07 1.16
CA ILE A 369 5.69 -4.55 2.51
C ILE A 369 4.27 -3.98 2.64
N GLN A 370 3.70 -3.45 1.55
CA GLN A 370 2.33 -2.95 1.54
C GLN A 370 1.31 -4.08 1.74
N LYS A 371 1.55 -5.25 1.12
CA LYS A 371 0.74 -6.46 1.31
C LYS A 371 0.98 -7.10 2.67
N GLY A 372 2.24 -7.26 3.08
CA GLY A 372 2.63 -7.89 4.33
C GLY A 372 2.23 -7.11 5.59
N GLU A 373 2.29 -5.78 5.54
CA GLU A 373 2.03 -4.88 6.68
C GLU A 373 0.79 -3.99 6.47
N ARG A 374 -0.19 -4.45 5.67
CA ARG A 374 -1.39 -3.67 5.26
C ARG A 374 -2.04 -2.90 6.41
N ASN A 375 -2.13 -3.50 7.61
CA ASN A 375 -2.69 -2.85 8.79
C ASN A 375 -1.84 -1.68 9.30
N ALA A 376 -0.53 -1.86 9.39
CA ALA A 376 0.39 -0.81 9.87
C ALA A 376 0.45 0.34 8.87
N VAL A 377 0.50 0.04 7.57
CA VAL A 377 0.51 1.07 6.52
C VAL A 377 -0.82 1.84 6.53
N ARG A 378 -1.97 1.14 6.60
CA ARG A 378 -3.30 1.77 6.71
C ARG A 378 -3.39 2.72 7.89
N HIS A 379 -3.00 2.25 9.09
CA HIS A 379 -3.02 3.07 10.30
C HIS A 379 -2.13 4.33 10.16
N ALA A 380 -0.95 4.20 9.54
CA ALA A 380 -0.07 5.33 9.28
C ALA A 380 -0.69 6.36 8.31
N LEU A 381 -1.42 5.91 7.28
CA LEU A 381 -2.14 6.80 6.36
C LEU A 381 -3.35 7.48 7.01
N GLN A 382 -4.09 6.76 7.86
CA GLN A 382 -5.24 7.28 8.62
C GLN A 382 -4.83 8.23 9.75
N SER A 383 -3.54 8.24 10.10
CA SER A 383 -2.99 9.07 11.18
C SER A 383 -2.75 10.51 10.73
N THR A 384 -3.79 11.22 10.28
CA THR A 384 -3.72 12.64 9.92
C THR A 384 -5.08 13.33 10.11
N ALA A 385 -5.09 14.64 10.38
CA ALA A 385 -6.32 15.44 10.37
C ALA A 385 -6.72 15.92 8.96
N ILE A 386 -5.87 15.69 7.95
CA ILE A 386 -6.13 16.07 6.56
C ILE A 386 -6.96 14.95 5.92
N ILE A 387 -8.29 15.13 5.90
CA ILE A 387 -9.27 14.11 5.49
C ILE A 387 -8.99 13.60 4.08
N ASP A 388 -8.70 14.50 3.13
CA ASP A 388 -8.48 14.11 1.73
C ASP A 388 -7.25 13.21 1.57
N GLU A 389 -6.16 13.49 2.31
CA GLU A 389 -4.97 12.64 2.31
C GLU A 389 -5.23 11.28 2.96
N ALA A 390 -5.93 11.26 4.11
CA ALA A 390 -6.30 10.03 4.80
C ALA A 390 -7.21 9.16 3.92
N LYS A 391 -8.22 9.78 3.32
CA LYS A 391 -9.19 9.14 2.44
C LYS A 391 -8.54 8.61 1.19
N ALA A 392 -7.72 9.41 0.49
CA ALA A 392 -6.96 8.94 -0.67
C ALA A 392 -6.04 7.77 -0.29
N GLY A 393 -5.32 7.88 0.84
CA GLY A 393 -4.44 6.81 1.31
C GLY A 393 -5.19 5.50 1.66
N VAL A 394 -6.31 5.59 2.37
CA VAL A 394 -7.15 4.44 2.72
C VAL A 394 -7.80 3.84 1.48
N LEU A 395 -8.31 4.65 0.57
CA LEU A 395 -8.89 4.19 -0.69
C LEU A 395 -7.87 3.44 -1.55
N ASN A 396 -6.63 3.95 -1.63
CA ASN A 396 -5.52 3.28 -2.32
C ASN A 396 -5.19 1.94 -1.67
N ILE A 397 -5.02 1.90 -0.34
CA ILE A 397 -4.61 0.66 0.37
C ILE A 397 -5.74 -0.35 0.51
N GLU A 398 -6.98 0.07 0.73
CA GLU A 398 -8.12 -0.83 0.85
C GLU A 398 -8.71 -1.23 -0.51
N GLU A 399 -8.31 -0.57 -1.60
CA GLU A 399 -8.79 -0.86 -2.96
C GLU A 399 -10.32 -0.75 -3.06
N ARG A 400 -10.94 0.14 -2.28
CA ARG A 400 -12.41 0.30 -2.16
C ARG A 400 -12.94 1.54 -2.87
N ARG A 401 -12.50 1.75 -4.11
CA ARG A 401 -12.82 2.97 -4.86
C ARG A 401 -14.10 2.81 -5.67
N VAL A 402 -14.32 1.62 -6.23
CA VAL A 402 -15.43 1.28 -7.11
C VAL A 402 -16.30 0.20 -6.48
N TRP A 403 -17.61 0.45 -6.40
CA TRP A 403 -18.58 -0.53 -5.94
C TRP A 403 -19.19 -1.29 -7.12
N LEU A 404 -19.12 -2.63 -7.08
CA LEU A 404 -19.91 -3.49 -7.96
C LEU A 404 -21.38 -3.44 -7.51
N ARG A 405 -22.20 -2.69 -8.24
CA ARG A 405 -23.63 -2.46 -7.94
C ARG A 405 -24.47 -3.68 -8.32
N GLU A 406 -24.23 -4.23 -9.49
CA GLU A 406 -25.02 -5.31 -10.08
C GLU A 406 -24.12 -6.28 -10.86
N GLN A 407 -24.40 -7.58 -10.75
CA GLN A 407 -23.74 -8.64 -11.51
C GLN A 407 -24.79 -9.64 -11.98
N GLU A 408 -24.84 -9.89 -13.28
CA GLU A 408 -25.72 -10.83 -13.94
C GLU A 408 -24.89 -11.89 -14.68
N VAL A 409 -25.27 -13.16 -14.52
CA VAL A 409 -24.64 -14.30 -15.21
C VAL A 409 -25.71 -15.01 -16.02
N ASN A 410 -25.48 -15.09 -17.34
CA ASN A 410 -26.34 -15.75 -18.30
C ASN A 410 -25.62 -16.94 -18.93
N LEU A 411 -26.28 -18.10 -18.94
CA LEU A 411 -25.75 -19.38 -19.41
C LEU A 411 -26.58 -19.90 -20.58
N GLU A 412 -25.92 -20.25 -21.68
CA GLU A 412 -26.50 -20.93 -22.85
C GLU A 412 -25.78 -22.27 -23.07
N GLU A 413 -26.49 -23.39 -22.84
CA GLU A 413 -25.93 -24.75 -22.93
C GLU A 413 -26.05 -25.31 -24.36
N HIS A 414 -24.99 -25.99 -24.81
CA HIS A 414 -24.91 -26.64 -26.13
C HIS A 414 -24.42 -28.10 -25.99
N GLY A 415 -25.05 -28.87 -25.10
CA GLY A 415 -24.68 -30.25 -24.81
C GLY A 415 -23.58 -30.36 -23.75
N ASP A 416 -22.34 -30.59 -24.17
CA ASP A 416 -21.16 -30.72 -23.30
C ASP A 416 -20.21 -29.50 -23.32
N TRP A 417 -20.63 -28.41 -23.95
CA TRP A 417 -20.02 -27.08 -23.86
C TRP A 417 -21.11 -25.99 -23.69
N ALA A 418 -20.71 -24.79 -23.26
CA ALA A 418 -21.65 -23.68 -23.05
C ALA A 418 -21.02 -22.31 -23.33
N ASN A 419 -21.88 -21.35 -23.70
CA ASN A 419 -21.56 -19.92 -23.72
C ASN A 419 -22.01 -19.30 -22.39
N ILE A 420 -21.13 -18.51 -21.77
CA ILE A 420 -21.44 -17.77 -20.54
C ILE A 420 -21.18 -16.29 -20.78
N GLU A 421 -22.16 -15.46 -20.42
CA GLU A 421 -22.07 -14.01 -20.41
C GLU A 421 -22.15 -13.50 -18.97
N ILE A 422 -21.19 -12.66 -18.58
CA ILE A 422 -21.17 -11.96 -17.30
C ILE A 422 -21.36 -10.47 -17.59
N HIS A 423 -22.39 -9.87 -17.01
CA HIS A 423 -22.66 -8.43 -17.08
C HIS A 423 -22.49 -7.81 -15.71
N GLU A 424 -21.63 -6.80 -15.60
CA GLU A 424 -21.35 -6.08 -14.36
C GLU A 424 -21.64 -4.59 -14.51
N VAL A 425 -22.11 -3.98 -13.41
CA VAL A 425 -22.35 -2.54 -13.31
C VAL A 425 -21.58 -1.96 -12.13
N TYR A 426 -20.78 -0.95 -12.42
CA TYR A 426 -19.85 -0.35 -11.47
C TYR A 426 -20.22 1.10 -11.16
N GLU A 427 -20.08 1.48 -9.90
CA GLU A 427 -20.33 2.84 -9.42
C GLU A 427 -19.12 3.35 -8.63
N ASN A 428 -18.55 4.48 -9.06
CA ASN A 428 -17.41 5.09 -8.39
C ASN A 428 -17.83 5.81 -7.09
N LYS A 429 -17.01 5.69 -6.05
CA LYS A 429 -17.21 6.37 -4.75
C LYS A 429 -16.25 7.55 -4.53
N THR A 430 -15.34 7.80 -5.47
CA THR A 430 -14.39 8.91 -5.46
C THR A 430 -14.85 10.03 -6.40
N ASP A 431 -14.17 11.17 -6.29
CA ASP A 431 -14.41 12.37 -7.11
C ASP A 431 -13.52 12.37 -8.38
N ASP A 432 -12.62 11.40 -8.49
CA ASP A 432 -11.72 11.19 -9.63
C ASP A 432 -12.21 10.00 -10.48
N VAL A 433 -11.75 9.89 -11.73
CA VAL A 433 -11.97 8.68 -12.52
C VAL A 433 -11.15 7.52 -11.96
N GLU A 434 -11.72 6.32 -11.95
CA GLU A 434 -11.07 5.15 -11.34
C GLU A 434 -10.91 4.01 -12.34
N GLU A 435 -9.87 3.19 -12.14
CA GLU A 435 -9.62 1.96 -12.88
C GLU A 435 -9.90 0.76 -11.99
N ILE A 436 -10.59 -0.26 -12.49
CA ILE A 436 -10.74 -1.55 -11.81
C ILE A 436 -9.83 -2.61 -12.41
N PHE A 437 -9.38 -3.54 -11.56
CA PHE A 437 -8.54 -4.65 -11.96
C PHE A 437 -9.11 -5.98 -11.45
N TYR A 438 -9.12 -6.98 -12.33
CA TYR A 438 -9.37 -8.36 -11.99
C TYR A 438 -8.25 -9.26 -12.52
N TYR A 439 -7.71 -10.09 -11.64
CA TYR A 439 -6.99 -11.31 -12.01
C TYR A 439 -7.87 -12.49 -11.67
N PHE A 440 -8.11 -13.36 -12.65
CA PHE A 440 -8.94 -14.54 -12.48
C PHE A 440 -8.44 -15.69 -13.34
N SER A 441 -8.86 -16.89 -13.00
CA SER A 441 -8.62 -18.08 -13.81
C SER A 441 -9.89 -18.67 -14.38
N LEU A 442 -9.77 -19.24 -15.56
CA LEU A 442 -10.76 -20.09 -16.21
C LEU A 442 -10.19 -21.50 -16.38
N PRO A 443 -11.02 -22.52 -16.63
CA PRO A 443 -10.53 -23.83 -17.06
C PRO A 443 -9.59 -23.73 -18.25
N GLU A 444 -8.65 -24.67 -18.37
CA GLU A 444 -7.58 -24.55 -19.34
C GLU A 444 -8.07 -24.66 -20.79
N SER A 445 -9.16 -25.36 -21.09
CA SER A 445 -9.76 -25.39 -22.43
C SER A 445 -10.65 -24.17 -22.71
N ALA A 446 -11.08 -23.44 -21.68
CA ALA A 446 -12.00 -22.32 -21.84
C ALA A 446 -11.33 -21.15 -22.59
N VAL A 447 -12.15 -20.36 -23.29
CA VAL A 447 -11.66 -19.24 -24.08
C VAL A 447 -12.59 -18.05 -23.98
N ILE A 448 -12.01 -16.87 -23.76
CA ILE A 448 -12.75 -15.62 -23.77
C ILE A 448 -13.02 -15.22 -25.22
N THR A 449 -14.29 -14.96 -25.52
CA THR A 449 -14.81 -14.65 -26.86
C THR A 449 -15.24 -13.19 -27.00
N GLY A 450 -15.22 -12.42 -25.92
CA GLY A 450 -15.49 -10.98 -26.02
C GLY A 450 -15.50 -10.23 -24.70
N VAL A 451 -15.19 -8.94 -24.81
CA VAL A 451 -15.32 -7.96 -23.73
C VAL A 451 -15.90 -6.67 -24.29
N TRP A 452 -16.85 -6.04 -23.60
CA TRP A 452 -17.45 -4.79 -24.06
C TRP A 452 -17.62 -3.83 -22.89
N LEU A 453 -17.54 -2.53 -23.18
CA LEU A 453 -17.88 -1.46 -22.24
C LEU A 453 -19.08 -0.67 -22.72
N GLY A 454 -19.81 -0.05 -21.80
CA GLY A 454 -20.86 0.90 -22.16
C GLY A 454 -21.29 1.79 -21.00
N ASP A 455 -21.85 2.94 -21.35
CA ASP A 455 -22.35 3.93 -20.40
C ASP A 455 -23.82 3.70 -20.01
N THR A 456 -24.47 2.72 -20.64
CA THR A 456 -25.88 2.41 -20.46
C THR A 456 -26.08 0.90 -20.38
N PRO A 457 -27.18 0.40 -19.80
CA PRO A 457 -27.48 -1.03 -19.79
C PRO A 457 -27.83 -1.58 -21.19
N SER A 458 -27.91 -0.74 -22.22
CA SER A 458 -28.27 -1.18 -23.57
C SER A 458 -27.12 -1.91 -24.24
N ARG A 459 -27.35 -3.19 -24.52
CA ARG A 459 -26.41 -4.08 -25.21
C ARG A 459 -26.00 -3.54 -26.60
N ASP A 460 -26.90 -2.85 -27.29
CA ASP A 460 -26.64 -2.38 -28.66
C ASP A 460 -25.77 -1.10 -28.71
N LEU A 461 -25.62 -0.41 -27.57
CA LEU A 461 -24.86 0.84 -27.45
C LEU A 461 -23.45 0.64 -26.88
N ARG A 462 -23.07 -0.61 -26.59
CA ARG A 462 -21.75 -0.93 -26.06
C ARG A 462 -20.66 -0.75 -27.11
N PHE A 463 -19.49 -0.35 -26.66
CA PHE A 463 -18.30 -0.22 -27.50
C PHE A 463 -17.72 -1.60 -27.81
N PRO A 464 -17.45 -1.91 -29.10
CA PRO A 464 -16.89 -3.20 -29.50
C PRO A 464 -15.43 -3.33 -29.05
N PHE A 465 -15.01 -4.56 -28.76
CA PHE A 465 -13.59 -4.88 -28.64
C PHE A 465 -12.93 -5.04 -30.02
N GLN A 466 -11.61 -4.93 -30.02
CA GLN A 466 -10.73 -5.34 -31.10
C GLN A 466 -9.69 -6.32 -30.52
N VAL A 467 -9.39 -7.38 -31.27
CA VAL A 467 -8.27 -8.29 -30.96
C VAL A 467 -7.00 -7.72 -31.61
N SER A 468 -5.98 -7.49 -30.80
CA SER A 468 -4.71 -6.88 -31.21
C SER A 468 -3.50 -7.59 -30.56
N PRO A 469 -2.29 -7.47 -31.14
CA PRO A 469 -1.05 -7.94 -30.51
C PRO A 469 -0.93 -7.37 -29.09
N ARG A 470 -0.55 -8.21 -28.13
CA ARG A 470 -0.62 -7.89 -26.70
C ARG A 470 0.17 -6.63 -26.31
N GLY A 471 1.38 -6.45 -26.87
CA GLY A 471 2.24 -5.30 -26.59
C GLY A 471 1.64 -4.01 -27.13
N ALA A 472 1.13 -4.05 -28.36
CA ALA A 472 0.42 -2.92 -28.97
C ALA A 472 -0.81 -2.51 -28.17
N ALA A 473 -1.65 -3.47 -27.78
CA ALA A 473 -2.84 -3.22 -26.96
C ALA A 473 -2.49 -2.59 -25.61
N GLN A 474 -1.51 -3.14 -24.87
CA GLN A 474 -1.09 -2.61 -23.57
C GLN A 474 -0.48 -1.20 -23.70
N LYS A 475 0.33 -0.97 -24.73
CA LYS A 475 0.96 0.34 -25.00
C LYS A 475 -0.08 1.43 -25.24
N VAL A 476 -1.09 1.14 -26.07
CA VAL A 476 -2.21 2.06 -26.30
C VAL A 476 -2.98 2.29 -25.01
N TYR A 477 -3.39 1.24 -24.31
CA TYR A 477 -4.12 1.34 -23.05
C TYR A 477 -3.41 2.25 -22.04
N ASN A 478 -2.13 1.98 -21.77
CA ASN A 478 -1.32 2.73 -20.81
C ASN A 478 -1.14 4.21 -21.22
N SER A 479 -1.11 4.50 -22.53
CA SER A 479 -1.06 5.87 -23.02
C SER A 479 -2.36 6.65 -22.78
N GLN A 480 -3.52 5.96 -22.71
CA GLN A 480 -4.83 6.58 -22.50
C GLN A 480 -5.11 6.87 -21.03
N VAL A 481 -4.79 5.93 -20.14
CA VAL A 481 -4.99 6.09 -18.69
C VAL A 481 -4.16 7.25 -18.13
N ARG A 482 -2.97 7.50 -18.69
CA ARG A 482 -2.06 8.57 -18.25
C ARG A 482 -2.39 9.97 -18.77
N ARG A 483 -3.47 10.14 -19.56
CA ARG A 483 -3.83 11.45 -20.13
C ARG A 483 -4.46 12.37 -19.08
N SER A 484 -4.34 13.69 -19.27
CA SER A 484 -5.04 14.68 -18.44
C SER A 484 -6.57 14.65 -18.59
N ARG A 485 -7.07 14.09 -19.69
CA ARG A 485 -8.48 13.77 -19.93
C ARG A 485 -8.56 12.31 -20.37
N PRO A 486 -8.68 11.39 -19.41
CA PRO A 486 -8.69 9.98 -19.72
C PRO A 486 -9.97 9.60 -20.50
N VAL A 487 -9.86 8.57 -21.32
CA VAL A 487 -10.90 8.06 -22.23
C VAL A 487 -11.18 6.59 -21.86
N ASP A 488 -12.22 5.93 -22.38
CA ASP A 488 -12.76 4.64 -21.90
C ASP A 488 -12.24 3.33 -22.54
N PRO A 489 -10.97 2.88 -22.36
CA PRO A 489 -10.58 1.55 -22.77
C PRO A 489 -10.84 0.48 -21.70
N ALA A 490 -11.19 -0.71 -22.16
CA ALA A 490 -10.94 -1.94 -21.41
C ALA A 490 -9.77 -2.68 -22.07
N LEU A 491 -8.98 -3.38 -21.27
CA LEU A 491 -7.94 -4.28 -21.74
C LEU A 491 -8.08 -5.62 -21.05
N LEU A 492 -8.19 -6.67 -21.85
CA LEU A 492 -8.26 -8.05 -21.41
C LEU A 492 -7.11 -8.85 -22.01
N GLU A 493 -6.35 -9.51 -21.16
CA GLU A 493 -5.12 -10.20 -21.51
C GLU A 493 -5.09 -11.60 -20.89
N GLN A 494 -4.49 -12.57 -21.58
CA GLN A 494 -4.14 -13.85 -20.99
C GLN A 494 -2.72 -13.76 -20.42
N VAL A 495 -2.60 -13.90 -19.11
CA VAL A 495 -1.36 -13.66 -18.34
C VAL A 495 -0.78 -14.94 -17.73
N GLY A 496 -1.33 -16.08 -18.11
CA GLY A 496 -0.90 -17.43 -17.74
C GLY A 496 -1.68 -18.47 -18.54
N PRO A 497 -1.40 -19.78 -18.38
CA PRO A 497 -2.13 -20.80 -19.14
C PRO A 497 -3.64 -20.83 -18.82
N LEU A 498 -4.01 -20.52 -17.57
CA LEU A 498 -5.39 -20.41 -17.11
C LEU A 498 -5.79 -18.97 -16.71
N GLN A 499 -4.81 -18.08 -16.55
CA GLN A 499 -4.96 -16.77 -15.93
C GLN A 499 -5.25 -15.67 -16.93
N TYR A 500 -6.18 -14.81 -16.55
CA TYR A 500 -6.59 -13.63 -17.30
C TYR A 500 -6.49 -12.39 -16.41
N ARG A 501 -6.11 -11.28 -17.03
CA ARG A 501 -6.11 -9.95 -16.44
C ARG A 501 -7.11 -9.09 -17.20
N LEU A 502 -8.08 -8.54 -16.48
CA LEU A 502 -9.04 -7.57 -17.00
C LEU A 502 -8.82 -6.23 -16.30
N ARG A 503 -8.69 -5.18 -17.12
CA ARG A 503 -8.60 -3.79 -16.71
C ARG A 503 -9.73 -3.04 -17.39
N ALA A 504 -10.49 -2.28 -16.61
CA ALA A 504 -11.57 -1.47 -17.16
C ALA A 504 -11.51 -0.06 -16.59
N PHE A 505 -11.50 0.91 -17.49
CA PHE A 505 -11.29 2.32 -17.17
C PHE A 505 -12.00 3.20 -18.21
N PRO A 506 -12.43 4.42 -17.83
CA PRO A 506 -12.66 4.91 -16.48
C PRO A 506 -14.02 4.46 -15.97
N VAL A 507 -14.09 4.22 -14.67
CA VAL A 507 -15.36 4.27 -13.95
C VAL A 507 -15.65 5.75 -13.65
N PRO A 508 -16.75 6.32 -14.19
CA PRO A 508 -17.02 7.76 -14.08
C PRO A 508 -17.09 8.22 -12.62
N PRO A 509 -16.58 9.42 -12.28
CA PRO A 509 -16.61 9.93 -10.91
C PRO A 509 -18.05 10.11 -10.43
N LYS A 510 -18.27 9.99 -9.13
CA LYS A 510 -19.59 10.26 -8.55
C LYS A 510 -20.00 11.70 -8.86
N LEU A 511 -21.30 11.95 -9.03
CA LEU A 511 -21.80 13.31 -9.18
C LEU A 511 -21.63 14.07 -7.85
N ALA A 512 -21.08 15.28 -7.93
CA ALA A 512 -21.09 16.15 -6.77
C ALA A 512 -22.53 16.57 -6.44
N THR A 513 -22.83 16.82 -5.16
CA THR A 513 -24.19 17.15 -4.69
C THR A 513 -24.81 18.38 -5.39
N TRP A 514 -23.98 19.24 -5.99
CA TRP A 514 -24.37 20.44 -6.72
C TRP A 514 -24.36 20.26 -8.26
N GLU A 515 -23.84 19.16 -8.78
CA GLU A 515 -23.89 18.81 -10.20
C GLU A 515 -25.25 18.19 -10.55
N THR A 516 -25.85 18.65 -11.64
CA THR A 516 -27.11 18.14 -12.21
C THR A 516 -26.91 17.67 -13.66
N GLY A 517 -25.70 17.20 -13.97
CA GLY A 517 -25.26 16.88 -15.32
C GLY A 517 -25.76 15.53 -15.84
N ASP A 518 -25.92 15.46 -17.16
CA ASP A 518 -26.38 14.31 -17.96
C ASP A 518 -25.22 13.34 -18.31
N ARG A 519 -24.16 13.30 -17.49
CA ARG A 519 -22.98 12.46 -17.74
C ARG A 519 -23.19 11.04 -17.18
N PRO A 520 -22.57 10.00 -17.76
CA PRO A 520 -22.60 8.66 -17.20
C PRO A 520 -22.10 8.67 -15.74
N THR A 521 -22.81 7.99 -14.85
CA THR A 521 -22.43 7.79 -13.44
C THR A 521 -22.04 6.36 -13.14
N GLU A 522 -22.23 5.47 -14.09
CA GLU A 522 -22.00 4.04 -13.98
C GLU A 522 -21.25 3.56 -15.22
N MET A 523 -20.46 2.52 -15.05
CA MET A 523 -19.82 1.79 -16.15
C MET A 523 -20.43 0.39 -16.24
N HIS A 524 -20.81 -0.04 -17.44
CA HIS A 524 -21.26 -1.40 -17.72
C HIS A 524 -20.17 -2.19 -18.43
N LEU A 525 -19.97 -3.44 -18.00
CA LEU A 525 -19.00 -4.35 -18.61
C LEU A 525 -19.67 -5.68 -18.92
N TRP A 526 -19.47 -6.17 -20.14
CA TRP A 526 -19.88 -7.52 -20.55
C TRP A 526 -18.63 -8.35 -20.85
N LEU A 527 -18.58 -9.57 -20.34
CA LEU A 527 -17.53 -10.55 -20.59
C LEU A 527 -18.19 -11.84 -21.07
N THR A 528 -17.78 -12.36 -22.21
CA THR A 528 -18.29 -13.64 -22.73
C THR A 528 -17.16 -14.65 -22.89
N TYR A 529 -17.43 -15.91 -22.55
CA TYR A 529 -16.47 -16.99 -22.75
C TYR A 529 -17.17 -18.31 -23.02
N GLN A 530 -16.43 -19.23 -23.63
CA GLN A 530 -16.84 -20.61 -23.87
C GLN A 530 -16.13 -21.56 -22.91
N VAL A 531 -16.83 -22.59 -22.46
CA VAL A 531 -16.30 -23.56 -21.50
C VAL A 531 -16.83 -24.98 -21.76
N MET A 532 -15.95 -25.97 -21.59
CA MET A 532 -16.33 -27.39 -21.60
C MET A 532 -16.93 -27.81 -20.25
N ARG A 533 -17.84 -28.78 -20.28
CA ARG A 533 -18.50 -29.27 -19.07
C ARG A 533 -17.55 -30.11 -18.20
N GLN A 534 -17.58 -29.87 -16.89
CA GLN A 534 -16.76 -30.60 -15.90
C GLN A 534 -17.62 -31.06 -14.74
N ASP A 535 -17.58 -32.35 -14.40
CA ASP A 535 -18.31 -32.93 -13.27
C ASP A 535 -19.81 -32.55 -13.24
N ASN A 536 -20.43 -32.48 -14.42
CA ASN A 536 -21.83 -32.05 -14.59
C ASN A 536 -22.09 -30.59 -14.14
N THR A 537 -21.08 -29.73 -14.23
CA THR A 537 -21.14 -28.30 -13.94
C THR A 537 -20.39 -27.46 -14.98
N TRP A 538 -20.73 -26.17 -15.05
CA TRP A 538 -20.07 -25.15 -15.86
C TRP A 538 -19.22 -24.27 -14.96
N GLN A 539 -17.90 -24.31 -15.12
CA GLN A 539 -17.00 -23.54 -14.26
C GLN A 539 -17.14 -22.03 -14.54
N LEU A 540 -17.20 -21.26 -13.46
CA LEU A 540 -17.16 -19.80 -13.52
C LEU A 540 -15.73 -19.28 -13.25
N PRO A 541 -15.40 -18.04 -13.67
CA PRO A 541 -14.14 -17.40 -13.32
C PRO A 541 -13.85 -17.48 -11.83
N LYS A 542 -12.67 -18.00 -11.49
CA LYS A 542 -12.18 -18.04 -10.11
C LYS A 542 -11.30 -16.81 -9.89
N LEU A 543 -11.75 -15.91 -9.02
CA LEU A 543 -10.99 -14.72 -8.67
C LEU A 543 -9.66 -15.09 -8.00
N ALA A 544 -8.55 -14.58 -8.52
CA ALA A 544 -7.25 -14.64 -7.88
C ALA A 544 -6.96 -13.35 -7.10
N GLU A 545 -7.14 -12.19 -7.74
CA GLU A 545 -6.88 -10.87 -7.15
C GLU A 545 -7.85 -9.83 -7.74
N ARG A 546 -8.16 -8.80 -6.95
CA ARG A 546 -8.93 -7.63 -7.40
C ARG A 546 -8.29 -6.37 -6.87
N ARG A 547 -8.36 -5.26 -7.62
CA ARG A 547 -7.92 -3.93 -7.15
C ARG A 547 -8.94 -2.85 -7.50
N ASN A 548 -8.98 -1.82 -6.66
CA ASN A 548 -9.92 -0.70 -6.67
C ASN A 548 -11.42 -1.06 -6.67
N ILE A 549 -11.79 -2.34 -6.51
CA ILE A 549 -13.18 -2.81 -6.56
C ILE A 549 -13.61 -3.57 -5.31
N PHE A 550 -14.85 -3.30 -4.87
CA PHE A 550 -15.50 -4.02 -3.76
C PHE A 550 -16.97 -4.31 -4.02
N TRP A 551 -17.52 -5.28 -3.30
CA TRP A 551 -18.94 -5.62 -3.29
C TRP A 551 -19.41 -5.88 -1.86
N THR A 552 -20.73 -5.85 -1.67
CA THR A 552 -21.35 -6.05 -0.35
C THR A 552 -22.61 -6.90 -0.48
N LYS A 553 -23.27 -7.18 0.64
CA LYS A 553 -24.62 -7.80 0.66
C LYS A 553 -25.69 -6.99 -0.11
N ARG A 554 -25.40 -5.73 -0.46
CA ARG A 554 -26.29 -4.86 -1.25
C ARG A 554 -26.07 -4.98 -2.76
N THR A 555 -24.98 -5.63 -3.19
CA THR A 555 -24.74 -5.89 -4.61
C THR A 555 -25.82 -6.83 -5.14
N LYS A 556 -26.54 -6.40 -6.18
CA LYS A 556 -27.62 -7.17 -6.81
C LYS A 556 -27.01 -8.29 -7.66
N ARG A 557 -27.43 -9.54 -7.42
CA ARG A 557 -26.90 -10.71 -8.13
C ARG A 557 -28.03 -11.38 -8.90
N ILE A 558 -27.84 -11.61 -10.19
CA ILE A 558 -28.83 -12.18 -11.09
C ILE A 558 -28.23 -13.39 -11.81
N ARG A 559 -29.00 -14.47 -11.92
CA ARG A 559 -28.66 -15.64 -12.75
C ARG A 559 -29.82 -15.95 -13.67
N ASN A 560 -29.59 -15.97 -14.99
CA ASN A 560 -30.61 -16.26 -15.99
C ASN A 560 -31.92 -15.50 -15.68
N ALA A 561 -31.81 -14.17 -15.49
CA ALA A 561 -32.88 -13.25 -15.09
C ALA A 561 -33.52 -13.45 -13.70
N LYS A 562 -32.98 -14.29 -12.82
CA LYS A 562 -33.48 -14.51 -11.45
C LYS A 562 -32.52 -13.97 -10.39
N GLU A 563 -33.03 -13.20 -9.44
CA GLU A 563 -32.22 -12.71 -8.32
C GLU A 563 -31.79 -13.87 -7.41
N ILE A 564 -30.49 -13.93 -7.10
CA ILE A 564 -29.90 -14.93 -6.20
C ILE A 564 -29.31 -14.23 -4.96
N LYS A 565 -29.34 -14.93 -3.81
CA LYS A 565 -28.79 -14.45 -2.55
C LYS A 565 -27.77 -15.45 -2.02
N GLY A 566 -26.75 -14.98 -1.29
CA GLY A 566 -25.84 -15.88 -0.55
C GLY A 566 -24.34 -15.65 -0.77
N PHE A 567 -23.91 -14.76 -1.67
CA PHE A 567 -22.50 -14.55 -2.01
C PHE A 567 -22.06 -13.11 -1.73
N ALA A 568 -21.79 -12.82 -0.45
CA ALA A 568 -21.37 -11.49 0.01
C ALA A 568 -19.86 -11.26 -0.11
N ASP A 569 -19.07 -12.32 -0.02
CA ASP A 569 -17.60 -12.25 0.06
C ASP A 569 -16.92 -12.71 -1.24
N ASN A 570 -17.60 -13.52 -2.06
CA ASN A 570 -17.06 -14.07 -3.31
C ASN A 570 -17.43 -13.19 -4.52
N TRP A 571 -16.59 -13.20 -5.56
CA TRP A 571 -16.88 -12.50 -6.83
C TRP A 571 -18.02 -13.18 -7.59
N LEU A 572 -17.91 -14.49 -7.77
CA LEU A 572 -18.84 -15.40 -8.45
C LEU A 572 -18.96 -16.71 -7.64
N GLU A 573 -19.89 -17.58 -8.02
CA GLU A 573 -19.92 -18.96 -7.57
C GLU A 573 -18.77 -19.77 -8.17
N ALA A 574 -18.49 -20.96 -7.62
CA ALA A 574 -17.46 -21.83 -8.18
C ALA A 574 -17.87 -22.39 -9.56
N SER A 575 -19.13 -22.83 -9.69
CA SER A 575 -19.68 -23.38 -10.93
C SER A 575 -21.21 -23.31 -10.93
N LEU A 576 -21.80 -23.44 -12.12
CA LEU A 576 -23.24 -23.57 -12.34
C LEU A 576 -23.59 -25.04 -12.63
N PRO A 577 -24.68 -25.59 -12.08
CA PRO A 577 -25.10 -26.95 -12.41
C PRO A 577 -25.56 -27.04 -13.88
N ALA A 578 -25.16 -28.10 -14.58
CA ALA A 578 -25.67 -28.38 -15.91
C ALA A 578 -27.15 -28.79 -15.85
N THR A 579 -27.95 -28.26 -16.76
CA THR A 579 -29.40 -28.51 -16.83
C THR A 579 -29.69 -29.91 -17.33
N GLU A 580 -28.90 -30.38 -18.30
CA GLU A 580 -29.04 -31.71 -18.89
C GLU A 580 -27.85 -32.62 -18.57
N LYS A 581 -28.14 -33.87 -18.19
CA LYS A 581 -27.14 -34.93 -17.98
C LYS A 581 -26.78 -35.63 -19.29
N GLU A 582 -26.53 -34.88 -20.35
CA GLU A 582 -26.08 -35.48 -21.61
C GLU A 582 -24.72 -36.16 -21.41
N LYS A 583 -24.34 -37.14 -22.24
CA LYS A 583 -22.99 -37.74 -22.17
C LYS A 583 -21.98 -36.84 -22.87
N LEU A 584 -20.72 -36.85 -22.43
CA LEU A 584 -19.61 -36.20 -23.14
C LEU A 584 -19.50 -36.82 -24.55
N GLN A 585 -19.29 -35.99 -25.57
CA GLN A 585 -19.28 -36.40 -26.98
C GLN A 585 -17.92 -36.10 -27.62
N SER A 586 -17.61 -36.81 -28.71
CA SER A 586 -16.44 -36.48 -29.53
C SER A 586 -16.80 -35.37 -30.51
N HIS A 587 -15.89 -34.40 -30.66
CA HIS A 587 -16.08 -33.28 -31.58
C HIS A 587 -15.03 -33.25 -32.67
N HIS A 588 -15.45 -32.88 -33.88
CA HIS A 588 -14.56 -32.63 -35.01
C HIS A 588 -14.80 -31.21 -35.53
N ILE A 589 -13.77 -30.37 -35.51
CA ILE A 589 -13.87 -28.97 -35.90
C ILE A 589 -12.87 -28.71 -37.02
N ASN A 590 -13.36 -28.26 -38.17
CA ASN A 590 -12.52 -27.87 -39.29
C ASN A 590 -12.22 -26.37 -39.21
N LEU A 591 -10.93 -26.04 -39.18
CA LEU A 591 -10.42 -24.67 -39.19
C LEU A 591 -9.79 -24.35 -40.55
N VAL A 592 -9.38 -23.09 -40.71
CA VAL A 592 -8.72 -22.59 -41.92
C VAL A 592 -7.39 -23.32 -42.19
N ASN A 593 -6.89 -23.25 -43.42
CA ASN A 593 -5.63 -23.88 -43.86
C ASN A 593 -5.60 -25.42 -43.75
N SER A 594 -6.76 -26.08 -43.86
CA SER A 594 -6.93 -27.54 -43.76
C SER A 594 -6.54 -28.12 -42.39
N TYR A 595 -6.58 -27.32 -41.31
CA TYR A 595 -6.41 -27.84 -39.96
C TYR A 595 -7.73 -28.41 -39.44
N GLN A 596 -7.66 -29.60 -38.83
CA GLN A 596 -8.76 -30.24 -38.15
C GLN A 596 -8.38 -30.43 -36.67
N VAL A 597 -9.28 -30.02 -35.78
CA VAL A 597 -9.15 -30.20 -34.34
C VAL A 597 -10.16 -31.24 -33.89
N THR A 598 -9.71 -32.25 -33.16
CA THR A 598 -10.57 -33.29 -32.59
C THR A 598 -10.52 -33.23 -31.07
N ALA A 599 -11.68 -33.24 -30.43
CA ALA A 599 -11.83 -33.37 -28.98
C ALA A 599 -12.37 -34.76 -28.66
N GLU A 600 -11.56 -35.60 -28.02
CA GLU A 600 -11.98 -36.93 -27.55
C GLU A 600 -12.25 -36.89 -26.05
N PRO A 601 -13.47 -37.22 -25.57
CA PRO A 601 -13.77 -37.21 -24.15
C PRO A 601 -13.02 -38.31 -23.41
N LEU A 602 -12.56 -38.00 -22.21
CA LEU A 602 -11.83 -38.89 -21.32
C LEU A 602 -12.66 -39.18 -20.06
N THR A 603 -12.49 -40.39 -19.56
CA THR A 603 -13.00 -40.86 -18.26
C THR A 603 -11.85 -41.12 -17.31
N ASP A 604 -12.13 -41.27 -16.01
CA ASP A 604 -11.11 -41.57 -15.00
C ASP A 604 -10.23 -42.79 -15.33
N SER A 605 -10.77 -43.77 -16.07
CA SER A 605 -10.02 -44.96 -16.51
C SER A 605 -9.10 -44.72 -17.71
N ASP A 606 -9.27 -43.62 -18.44
CA ASP A 606 -8.42 -43.26 -19.58
C ASP A 606 -7.11 -42.57 -19.15
N TYR A 607 -7.04 -42.09 -17.90
CA TYR A 607 -5.85 -41.43 -17.37
C TYR A 607 -4.81 -42.46 -16.93
N GLU A 608 -3.63 -42.36 -17.53
CA GLU A 608 -2.49 -43.24 -17.24
C GLU A 608 -1.47 -42.55 -16.33
N LEU A 609 -0.64 -43.33 -15.64
CA LEU A 609 0.56 -42.83 -14.95
C LEU A 609 1.80 -43.20 -15.78
N PRO A 610 2.87 -42.38 -15.74
CA PRO A 610 4.07 -42.67 -16.51
C PRO A 610 4.75 -43.94 -15.97
N SER A 611 5.47 -44.63 -16.84
CA SER A 611 6.27 -45.81 -16.53
C SER A 611 7.56 -45.79 -17.34
N GLY A 612 8.68 -46.09 -16.69
CA GLY A 612 10.01 -46.07 -17.31
C GLY A 612 10.48 -44.68 -17.72
N LYS A 613 10.03 -43.64 -17.00
CA LYS A 613 10.31 -42.22 -17.31
C LYS A 613 11.19 -41.56 -16.25
N ARG A 614 11.94 -40.53 -16.64
CA ARG A 614 12.77 -39.73 -15.72
C ARG A 614 12.29 -38.29 -15.65
N PHE A 615 12.07 -37.78 -14.44
CA PHE A 615 11.61 -36.41 -14.21
C PHE A 615 12.64 -35.57 -13.43
N ALA A 616 12.69 -34.27 -13.71
CA ALA A 616 13.34 -33.31 -12.82
C ALA A 616 12.30 -32.65 -11.92
N ILE A 617 12.51 -32.68 -10.61
CA ILE A 617 11.66 -32.00 -9.63
C ILE A 617 12.46 -30.82 -9.08
N ILE A 618 12.06 -29.60 -9.44
CA ILE A 618 12.61 -28.37 -8.89
C ILE A 618 11.75 -27.99 -7.69
N LEU A 619 12.37 -27.77 -6.53
CA LEU A 619 11.67 -27.38 -5.31
C LEU A 619 12.00 -25.94 -4.95
N ASP A 620 10.96 -25.13 -4.87
CA ASP A 620 11.04 -23.79 -4.32
C ASP A 620 11.36 -23.83 -2.81
N THR A 621 12.42 -23.12 -2.42
CA THR A 621 12.86 -22.98 -1.02
C THR A 621 12.70 -21.56 -0.46
N SER A 622 11.95 -20.71 -1.18
CA SER A 622 11.50 -19.40 -0.72
C SER A 622 10.78 -19.50 0.62
N ARG A 623 10.64 -18.37 1.30
CA ARG A 623 10.04 -18.33 2.63
C ARG A 623 8.54 -18.61 2.63
N SER A 624 7.82 -18.16 1.61
CA SER A 624 6.37 -18.27 1.45
C SER A 624 5.90 -19.74 1.47
N MET A 625 6.70 -20.63 0.88
CA MET A 625 6.58 -22.09 0.89
C MET A 625 6.51 -22.74 2.29
N ARG A 626 6.83 -22.00 3.37
CA ARG A 626 6.62 -22.50 4.74
C ARG A 626 5.16 -22.90 5.00
N THR A 627 4.22 -22.18 4.40
CA THR A 627 2.78 -22.41 4.55
C THR A 627 2.31 -23.71 3.88
N THR A 628 2.99 -24.14 2.81
CA THR A 628 2.66 -25.34 2.01
C THR A 628 3.39 -26.61 2.47
N SER A 629 4.16 -26.53 3.57
CA SER A 629 5.02 -27.62 4.04
C SER A 629 4.32 -28.97 4.29
N GLU A 630 3.03 -28.99 4.66
CA GLU A 630 2.26 -30.23 4.78
C GLU A 630 1.91 -30.85 3.42
N LYS A 631 1.55 -30.02 2.42
CA LYS A 631 1.27 -30.49 1.05
C LYS A 631 2.54 -31.03 0.39
N LEU A 632 3.68 -30.39 0.63
CA LEU A 632 4.99 -30.92 0.20
C LEU A 632 5.26 -32.30 0.80
N LYS A 633 5.00 -32.51 2.10
CA LYS A 633 5.17 -33.83 2.75
C LYS A 633 4.24 -34.89 2.14
N GLN A 634 3.00 -34.53 1.79
CA GLN A 634 2.06 -35.43 1.14
C GLN A 634 2.54 -35.82 -0.26
N THR A 635 2.98 -34.84 -1.05
CA THR A 635 3.57 -35.03 -2.37
C THR A 635 4.79 -35.96 -2.31
N TRP A 636 5.68 -35.74 -1.32
CA TRP A 636 6.85 -36.59 -1.14
C TRP A 636 6.52 -38.04 -0.78
N ARG A 637 5.53 -38.26 0.10
CA ARG A 637 5.02 -39.60 0.42
C ARG A 637 4.39 -40.28 -0.79
N TRP A 638 3.73 -39.51 -1.65
CA TRP A 638 3.12 -40.03 -2.86
C TRP A 638 4.20 -40.49 -3.86
N LEU A 639 5.24 -39.67 -4.08
CA LEU A 639 6.39 -40.01 -4.93
C LEU A 639 7.08 -41.30 -4.46
N ASP A 640 7.32 -41.42 -3.14
CA ASP A 640 7.93 -42.60 -2.53
C ASP A 640 7.09 -43.87 -2.74
N LYS A 641 5.77 -43.77 -2.53
CA LYS A 641 4.84 -44.88 -2.72
C LYS A 641 4.77 -45.36 -4.18
N HIS A 642 4.99 -44.48 -5.16
CA HIS A 642 4.87 -44.79 -6.59
C HIS A 642 6.22 -45.00 -7.28
N GLY A 643 7.28 -45.26 -6.51
CA GLY A 643 8.55 -45.75 -7.03
C GLY A 643 9.48 -44.70 -7.63
N TYR A 644 9.20 -43.40 -7.46
CA TYR A 644 10.09 -42.32 -7.94
C TYR A 644 11.35 -42.14 -7.08
N THR A 645 11.45 -42.85 -5.95
CA THR A 645 12.54 -42.71 -4.96
C THR A 645 13.40 -43.96 -4.86
N ASP A 646 13.04 -45.07 -5.51
CA ASP A 646 13.67 -46.37 -5.26
C ASP A 646 14.98 -46.61 -6.06
N SER A 647 15.35 -45.65 -6.91
CA SER A 647 16.47 -45.69 -7.86
C SER A 647 16.38 -46.82 -8.90
N LYS A 648 15.17 -47.31 -9.20
CA LYS A 648 14.92 -48.32 -10.23
C LYS A 648 14.17 -47.71 -11.40
N PHE A 649 14.88 -47.50 -12.49
CA PHE A 649 14.31 -46.97 -13.74
C PHE A 649 13.12 -47.78 -14.29
N SER A 650 12.99 -49.07 -13.93
CA SER A 650 11.86 -49.90 -14.34
C SER A 650 10.50 -49.41 -13.80
N ASN A 651 10.49 -48.60 -12.75
CA ASN A 651 9.29 -47.93 -12.23
C ASN A 651 9.20 -46.54 -12.85
N ASN A 652 9.79 -45.54 -12.20
CA ASN A 652 10.10 -44.21 -12.69
C ASN A 652 11.29 -43.69 -11.88
N ASP A 653 11.97 -42.68 -12.37
CA ASP A 653 13.07 -42.04 -11.64
C ASP A 653 12.87 -40.53 -11.58
N ALA A 654 13.37 -39.89 -10.53
CA ALA A 654 13.31 -38.45 -10.38
C ALA A 654 14.60 -37.92 -9.78
N ASP A 655 15.10 -36.80 -10.29
CA ASP A 655 16.17 -36.03 -9.67
C ASP A 655 15.59 -34.79 -9.00
N LEU A 656 16.06 -34.45 -7.79
CA LEU A 656 15.58 -33.29 -7.04
C LEU A 656 16.58 -32.13 -7.15
N TYR A 657 16.07 -30.96 -7.50
CA TYR A 657 16.78 -29.70 -7.56
C TYR A 657 16.27 -28.77 -6.47
N LEU A 658 17.09 -28.56 -5.44
CA LEU A 658 16.83 -27.61 -4.38
C LEU A 658 17.32 -26.23 -4.81
N THR A 659 16.37 -25.33 -5.03
CA THR A 659 16.67 -23.92 -5.27
C THR A 659 17.25 -23.29 -4.01
N ALA A 660 17.95 -22.17 -4.15
CA ALA A 660 18.51 -21.45 -3.02
C ALA A 660 18.47 -19.94 -3.25
N SER A 661 17.91 -19.21 -2.28
CA SER A 661 18.00 -17.75 -2.24
C SER A 661 19.42 -17.28 -1.95
N ALA A 662 19.68 -15.99 -2.22
CA ALA A 662 20.98 -15.35 -2.10
C ALA A 662 21.79 -15.78 -0.86
N GLY A 663 23.07 -16.10 -1.09
CA GLY A 663 24.04 -16.50 -0.08
C GLY A 663 24.24 -18.01 0.08
N LYS A 664 23.34 -18.86 -0.42
CA LYS A 664 23.51 -20.33 -0.45
C LYS A 664 23.48 -20.81 -1.90
N GLU A 665 24.31 -21.80 -2.21
CA GLU A 665 24.31 -22.44 -3.53
C GLU A 665 23.14 -23.43 -3.67
N PRO A 666 22.51 -23.51 -4.86
CA PRO A 666 21.51 -24.53 -5.15
C PRO A 666 22.13 -25.93 -5.20
N GLN A 667 21.32 -26.97 -5.03
CA GLN A 667 21.80 -28.35 -4.91
C GLN A 667 20.99 -29.32 -5.76
N ARG A 668 21.67 -30.27 -6.41
CA ARG A 668 21.07 -31.44 -7.05
C ARG A 668 21.21 -32.66 -6.15
N ILE A 669 20.13 -33.43 -6.00
CA ILE A 669 20.06 -34.66 -5.24
C ILE A 669 19.55 -35.77 -6.16
N ASP A 670 20.45 -36.68 -6.54
CA ASP A 670 20.14 -37.82 -7.42
C ASP A 670 19.48 -38.99 -6.68
N ASP A 671 19.57 -39.05 -5.34
CA ASP A 671 18.94 -40.09 -4.54
C ASP A 671 17.94 -39.47 -3.56
N LEU A 672 16.68 -39.45 -3.95
CA LEU A 672 15.58 -38.82 -3.21
C LEU A 672 15.36 -39.42 -1.82
N ARG A 673 15.83 -40.65 -1.54
CA ARG A 673 15.75 -41.25 -0.19
C ARG A 673 16.60 -40.50 0.82
N LYS A 674 17.64 -39.78 0.36
CA LYS A 674 18.50 -38.96 1.21
C LYS A 674 17.84 -37.62 1.58
N PHE A 675 16.78 -37.23 0.88
CA PHE A 675 16.07 -36.00 1.14
C PHE A 675 14.94 -36.20 2.16
N ASN A 676 14.83 -35.29 3.12
CA ASN A 676 13.72 -35.24 4.06
C ASN A 676 13.14 -33.83 4.09
N PRO A 677 11.89 -33.61 3.65
CA PRO A 677 11.28 -32.28 3.61
C PRO A 677 11.16 -31.64 4.99
N ARG A 678 11.23 -32.40 6.09
CA ARG A 678 11.21 -31.85 7.46
C ARG A 678 12.46 -31.07 7.85
N ASN A 679 13.57 -31.31 7.16
CA ASN A 679 14.85 -30.65 7.46
C ASN A 679 15.06 -29.39 6.62
N LEU A 680 14.12 -29.07 5.72
CA LEU A 680 14.24 -27.93 4.81
C LEU A 680 14.00 -26.62 5.56
N THR A 681 14.86 -25.64 5.29
CA THR A 681 14.73 -24.27 5.82
C THR A 681 14.27 -23.35 4.70
N PHE A 682 12.97 -23.02 4.70
CA PHE A 682 12.36 -22.05 3.80
C PHE A 682 12.82 -20.62 4.15
N TYR A 683 13.48 -19.94 3.23
CA TYR A 683 14.16 -18.68 3.51
C TYR A 683 14.30 -17.77 2.27
N GLY A 684 14.05 -16.48 2.48
CA GLY A 684 14.24 -15.43 1.48
C GLY A 684 13.22 -15.49 0.35
N THR A 685 13.43 -14.65 -0.67
CA THR A 685 12.70 -14.66 -1.93
C THR A 685 13.52 -15.37 -3.01
N ILE A 686 12.83 -16.04 -3.93
CA ILE A 686 13.39 -16.61 -5.17
C ILE A 686 12.27 -16.50 -6.20
N GLN A 687 12.54 -15.92 -7.37
CA GLN A 687 11.57 -15.82 -8.46
C GLN A 687 11.70 -17.00 -9.42
N GLU A 688 10.65 -17.34 -10.17
CA GLU A 688 10.60 -18.53 -11.05
C GLU A 688 11.76 -18.54 -12.05
N ARG A 689 12.10 -17.38 -12.63
CA ARG A 689 13.24 -17.23 -13.53
C ARG A 689 14.55 -17.65 -12.89
N GLU A 690 14.78 -17.25 -11.64
CA GLU A 690 15.99 -17.62 -10.89
C GLU A 690 16.00 -19.13 -10.60
N MET A 691 14.85 -19.71 -10.24
CA MET A 691 14.72 -21.16 -10.01
C MET A 691 15.08 -21.97 -11.26
N LEU A 692 14.57 -21.58 -12.43
CA LEU A 692 14.88 -22.24 -13.70
C LEU A 692 16.35 -22.03 -14.11
N GLY A 693 16.91 -20.85 -13.86
CA GLY A 693 18.35 -20.59 -14.03
C GLY A 693 19.23 -21.53 -13.21
N GLN A 694 18.90 -21.70 -11.93
CA GLN A 694 19.60 -22.61 -11.03
C GLN A 694 19.46 -24.08 -11.46
N PHE A 695 18.29 -24.48 -11.98
CA PHE A 695 18.07 -25.81 -12.53
C PHE A 695 18.98 -26.10 -13.72
N VAL A 696 18.98 -25.23 -14.75
CA VAL A 696 19.80 -25.41 -15.96
C VAL A 696 21.29 -25.45 -15.62
N GLN A 697 21.74 -24.66 -14.65
CA GLN A 697 23.13 -24.70 -14.17
C GLN A 697 23.52 -26.06 -13.58
N LEU A 698 22.60 -26.78 -12.93
CA LEU A 698 22.84 -28.04 -12.23
C LEU A 698 22.49 -29.29 -13.04
N GLN A 699 21.71 -29.16 -14.12
CA GLN A 699 21.22 -30.29 -14.92
C GLN A 699 22.35 -31.07 -15.61
N GLY A 700 23.40 -30.39 -16.04
CA GLY A 700 24.46 -31.00 -16.85
C GLY A 700 23.89 -31.59 -18.14
N GLU A 701 24.29 -32.82 -18.48
CA GLU A 701 23.86 -33.52 -19.71
C GLU A 701 22.65 -34.45 -19.48
N THR A 702 21.97 -34.37 -18.32
CA THR A 702 20.85 -35.28 -18.01
C THR A 702 19.61 -34.89 -18.78
N ALA A 703 19.09 -35.79 -19.62
CA ALA A 703 17.80 -35.62 -20.29
C ALA A 703 16.64 -36.07 -19.39
N TYR A 704 15.51 -35.37 -19.49
CA TYR A 704 14.28 -35.64 -18.74
C TYR A 704 13.10 -35.77 -19.69
N ASP A 705 12.11 -36.56 -19.29
CA ASP A 705 10.81 -36.65 -19.95
C ASP A 705 9.84 -35.53 -19.51
N GLY A 706 10.16 -34.84 -18.41
CA GLY A 706 9.43 -33.68 -17.92
C GLY A 706 10.17 -32.97 -16.78
N VAL A 707 10.00 -31.65 -16.70
CA VAL A 707 10.56 -30.80 -15.64
C VAL A 707 9.41 -30.20 -14.85
N ILE A 708 9.41 -30.40 -13.53
CA ILE A 708 8.29 -30.02 -12.65
C ILE A 708 8.81 -29.11 -11.54
N LEU A 709 8.38 -27.85 -11.55
CA LEU A 709 8.64 -26.86 -10.50
C LEU A 709 7.51 -26.91 -9.46
N LEU A 710 7.85 -27.28 -8.22
CA LEU A 710 6.96 -27.28 -7.06
C LEU A 710 7.11 -25.95 -6.31
N THR A 711 6.06 -25.13 -6.32
CA THR A 711 6.05 -23.79 -5.71
C THR A 711 4.68 -23.48 -5.08
N ASP A 712 4.52 -22.31 -4.48
CA ASP A 712 3.23 -21.77 -4.05
C ASP A 712 2.72 -20.76 -5.07
N SER A 713 1.80 -19.86 -4.74
CA SER A 713 1.29 -18.88 -5.71
C SER A 713 2.34 -17.88 -6.21
N GLY A 714 3.53 -17.84 -5.59
CA GLY A 714 4.58 -16.89 -5.89
C GLY A 714 4.20 -15.45 -5.57
N SER A 715 5.13 -14.53 -5.87
CA SER A 715 4.98 -13.10 -5.68
C SER A 715 5.28 -12.36 -6.99
N TYR A 716 4.39 -12.49 -7.96
CA TYR A 716 4.51 -11.85 -9.30
C TYR A 716 4.85 -10.35 -9.25
N GLU A 717 4.38 -9.63 -8.23
CA GLU A 717 4.67 -8.21 -8.00
C GLU A 717 6.15 -7.90 -7.69
N LEU A 718 6.95 -8.92 -7.35
CA LEU A 718 8.39 -8.80 -7.07
C LEU A 718 9.26 -9.13 -8.30
N ALA A 719 8.66 -9.54 -9.42
CA ALA A 719 9.37 -9.85 -10.64
C ALA A 719 10.07 -8.60 -11.20
N GLU A 720 11.38 -8.70 -11.46
CA GLU A 720 12.13 -7.63 -12.14
C GLU A 720 11.83 -7.64 -13.64
N LYS A 721 12.03 -6.49 -14.31
CA LYS A 721 11.76 -6.38 -15.76
C LYS A 721 12.65 -7.30 -16.59
N SER A 722 11.99 -8.18 -17.36
CA SER A 722 12.39 -8.79 -18.64
C SER A 722 13.89 -9.11 -18.76
N ALA A 723 14.24 -10.33 -18.37
CA ALA A 723 15.46 -11.01 -18.81
C ALA A 723 15.07 -12.38 -19.39
N ASP A 724 15.84 -12.88 -20.34
CA ASP A 724 15.60 -14.17 -20.97
C ASP A 724 15.52 -15.30 -19.92
N VAL A 725 14.55 -16.20 -20.12
CA VAL A 725 14.41 -17.44 -19.36
C VAL A 725 15.24 -18.53 -20.06
N PRO A 726 15.95 -19.40 -19.32
CA PRO A 726 16.66 -20.52 -19.92
C PRO A 726 15.71 -21.47 -20.65
N LYS A 727 16.09 -21.89 -21.88
CA LYS A 727 15.34 -22.88 -22.64
C LYS A 727 15.40 -24.26 -21.99
N ILE A 728 14.25 -24.91 -21.86
CA ILE A 728 14.07 -26.23 -21.27
C ILE A 728 13.71 -27.22 -22.39
N SER A 729 14.49 -28.29 -22.53
CA SER A 729 14.34 -29.27 -23.61
C SER A 729 13.20 -30.28 -23.40
N ALA A 730 12.49 -30.20 -22.28
CA ALA A 730 11.41 -31.10 -21.89
C ALA A 730 10.23 -30.30 -21.34
N PRO A 731 9.01 -30.84 -21.35
CA PRO A 731 7.82 -30.13 -20.88
C PRO A 731 7.97 -29.53 -19.47
N LEU A 732 7.88 -28.21 -19.37
CA LEU A 732 7.99 -27.47 -18.10
C LEU A 732 6.62 -27.30 -17.44
N TRP A 733 6.48 -27.86 -16.24
CA TRP A 733 5.26 -27.78 -15.44
C TRP A 733 5.48 -27.03 -14.14
N LEU A 734 4.60 -26.08 -13.81
CA LEU A 734 4.58 -25.45 -12.50
C LEU A 734 3.40 -26.00 -11.68
N VAL A 735 3.70 -26.56 -10.52
CA VAL A 735 2.72 -27.10 -9.58
C VAL A 735 2.63 -26.16 -8.38
N HIS A 736 1.51 -25.45 -8.28
CA HIS A 736 1.25 -24.48 -7.21
C HIS A 736 0.45 -25.16 -6.08
N PHE A 737 1.06 -25.36 -4.91
CA PHE A 737 0.43 -26.15 -3.85
C PHE A 737 -0.86 -25.54 -3.27
N ASP A 738 -1.03 -24.22 -3.24
CA ASP A 738 -2.19 -23.57 -2.63
C ASP A 738 -3.20 -23.03 -3.64
N SER A 739 -2.80 -22.01 -4.37
CA SER A 739 -3.56 -21.43 -5.47
C SER A 739 -2.60 -21.15 -6.60
N LEU A 740 -3.12 -21.14 -7.83
CA LEU A 740 -2.32 -20.71 -8.97
C LEU A 740 -1.79 -19.29 -8.77
N ALA A 741 -0.64 -18.99 -9.38
CA ALA A 741 -0.15 -17.63 -9.45
C ALA A 741 -1.18 -16.72 -10.15
N PRO A 742 -1.32 -15.45 -9.73
CA PRO A 742 -2.24 -14.50 -10.37
C PRO A 742 -1.83 -14.18 -11.82
N ALA A 743 -0.52 -14.18 -12.11
CA ALA A 743 0.05 -13.97 -13.43
C ALA A 743 1.48 -14.54 -13.49
N TYR A 744 2.01 -14.70 -14.71
CA TYR A 744 3.38 -15.10 -14.97
C TYR A 744 4.10 -14.06 -15.83
N GLU A 745 5.42 -13.99 -15.67
CA GLU A 745 6.29 -13.26 -16.60
C GLU A 745 6.17 -13.85 -18.01
N ASP A 746 6.27 -13.02 -19.04
CA ASP A 746 6.11 -13.47 -20.43
C ASP A 746 7.12 -14.52 -20.85
N ALA A 747 8.36 -14.35 -20.44
CA ALA A 747 9.41 -15.29 -20.78
C ALA A 747 9.14 -16.67 -20.14
N ILE A 748 8.56 -16.71 -18.94
CA ILE A 748 8.15 -17.95 -18.27
C ILE A 748 6.94 -18.55 -18.98
N LEU A 749 5.93 -17.74 -19.30
CA LEU A 749 4.73 -18.20 -20.01
C LEU A 749 5.07 -18.76 -21.40
N LYS A 750 5.97 -18.09 -22.12
CA LYS A 750 6.50 -18.54 -23.40
C LYS A 750 7.24 -19.86 -23.24
N GLU A 751 8.13 -20.00 -22.25
CA GLU A 751 8.87 -21.24 -22.02
C GLU A 751 7.94 -22.42 -21.66
N ILE A 752 6.89 -22.19 -20.87
CA ILE A 752 5.86 -23.20 -20.59
C ILE A 752 5.19 -23.68 -21.90
N GLN A 753 4.91 -22.77 -22.83
CA GLN A 753 4.27 -23.08 -24.11
C GLN A 753 5.20 -23.78 -25.09
N ASP A 754 6.40 -23.23 -25.27
CA ASP A 754 7.42 -23.72 -26.21
C ASP A 754 7.90 -25.13 -25.80
N SER A 755 8.06 -25.40 -24.50
CA SER A 755 8.38 -26.74 -23.97
C SER A 755 7.20 -27.72 -24.02
N GLY A 756 5.98 -27.23 -24.23
CA GLY A 756 4.76 -28.03 -24.25
C GLY A 756 4.28 -28.51 -22.87
N GLY A 757 4.65 -27.77 -21.82
CA GLY A 757 4.22 -28.00 -20.45
C GLY A 757 2.94 -27.24 -20.07
N GLY A 758 2.78 -26.89 -18.79
CA GLY A 758 1.57 -26.26 -18.28
C GLY A 758 1.64 -25.87 -16.80
N VAL A 759 0.50 -25.58 -16.20
CA VAL A 759 0.40 -25.27 -14.77
C VAL A 759 -0.71 -26.09 -14.12
N ALA A 760 -0.50 -26.52 -12.89
CA ALA A 760 -1.46 -27.31 -12.14
C ALA A 760 -1.38 -27.00 -10.64
N THR A 761 -2.33 -27.49 -9.86
CA THR A 761 -2.30 -27.40 -8.40
C THR A 761 -1.86 -28.71 -7.73
N GLU A 762 -1.78 -29.80 -8.49
CA GLU A 762 -1.42 -31.12 -7.99
C GLU A 762 -0.41 -31.82 -8.91
N LEU A 763 0.59 -32.46 -8.31
CA LEU A 763 1.61 -33.22 -9.05
C LEU A 763 1.02 -34.42 -9.81
N THR A 764 0.01 -35.05 -9.22
CA THR A 764 -0.67 -36.21 -9.80
C THR A 764 -1.33 -35.89 -11.13
N ASP A 765 -2.01 -34.74 -11.22
CA ASP A 765 -2.62 -34.25 -12.45
C ASP A 765 -1.57 -34.06 -13.55
N VAL A 766 -0.44 -33.41 -13.23
CA VAL A 766 0.66 -33.22 -14.18
C VAL A 766 1.17 -34.54 -14.74
N LEU A 767 1.47 -35.51 -13.88
CA LEU A 767 2.00 -36.81 -14.30
C LEU A 767 0.98 -37.58 -15.14
N GLN A 768 -0.31 -37.51 -14.78
CA GLN A 768 -1.38 -38.13 -15.55
C GLN A 768 -1.53 -37.51 -16.93
N ARG A 769 -1.50 -36.18 -17.02
CA ARG A 769 -1.61 -35.44 -18.29
C ARG A 769 -0.43 -35.73 -19.21
N ILE A 770 0.81 -35.77 -18.69
CA ILE A 770 2.00 -36.12 -19.48
C ILE A 770 1.89 -37.54 -20.04
N ALA A 771 1.56 -38.52 -19.19
CA ALA A 771 1.49 -39.93 -19.59
C ALA A 771 0.36 -40.19 -20.59
N THR A 772 -0.84 -39.69 -20.30
CA THR A 772 -2.03 -39.85 -21.16
C THR A 772 -1.82 -39.21 -22.53
N LYS A 773 -1.24 -38.01 -22.58
CA LYS A 773 -0.88 -37.36 -23.85
C LYS A 773 0.09 -38.22 -24.65
N THR A 774 1.14 -38.73 -24.02
CA THR A 774 2.13 -39.58 -24.68
C THR A 774 1.51 -40.89 -25.19
N ALA A 775 0.60 -41.51 -24.44
CA ALA A 775 -0.07 -42.74 -24.83
C ALA A 775 -1.02 -42.58 -26.03
N ARG A 776 -1.66 -41.40 -26.16
CA ARG A 776 -2.63 -41.11 -27.22
C ARG A 776 -1.99 -40.68 -28.55
N GLY A 777 -0.71 -40.31 -28.55
CA GLY A 777 0.09 -40.07 -29.76
C GLY A 777 0.52 -38.61 -29.95
N GLU A 778 1.43 -38.40 -30.91
CA GLU A 778 2.11 -37.11 -31.13
C GLU A 778 1.18 -35.97 -31.57
N ASN A 779 0.05 -36.30 -32.22
CA ASN A 779 -0.93 -35.32 -32.68
C ASN A 779 -1.77 -34.72 -31.54
N VAL A 780 -1.73 -35.30 -30.33
CA VAL A 780 -2.42 -34.78 -29.15
C VAL A 780 -1.63 -33.61 -28.58
N VAL A 781 -2.24 -32.42 -28.63
CA VAL A 781 -1.62 -31.16 -28.22
C VAL A 781 -1.75 -30.94 -26.72
N SER A 782 -2.92 -31.26 -26.16
CA SER A 782 -3.24 -31.09 -24.74
C SER A 782 -4.23 -32.15 -24.24
N VAL A 783 -4.14 -32.44 -22.93
CA VAL A 783 -5.12 -33.25 -22.18
C VAL A 783 -5.60 -32.38 -21.04
N VAL A 784 -6.82 -31.85 -21.16
CA VAL A 784 -7.38 -30.83 -20.24
C VAL A 784 -8.89 -30.98 -20.15
N ASP A 785 -9.45 -30.66 -18.99
CA ASP A 785 -10.90 -30.55 -18.78
C ASP A 785 -11.69 -31.79 -19.20
N ASN A 786 -11.13 -32.99 -19.00
CA ASN A 786 -11.64 -34.30 -19.42
C ASN A 786 -11.70 -34.55 -20.93
N TYR A 787 -10.86 -33.87 -21.72
CA TYR A 787 -10.72 -34.14 -23.17
C TYR A 787 -9.24 -34.27 -23.57
N ALA A 788 -8.98 -35.15 -24.53
CA ALA A 788 -7.76 -35.16 -25.33
C ALA A 788 -7.99 -34.35 -26.61
N TRP A 789 -7.20 -33.30 -26.80
CA TRP A 789 -7.30 -32.41 -27.95
C TRP A 789 -6.19 -32.73 -28.95
N ALA A 790 -6.58 -33.18 -30.15
CA ALA A 790 -5.66 -33.48 -31.24
C ALA A 790 -5.79 -32.46 -32.36
N VAL A 791 -4.66 -32.12 -32.99
CA VAL A 791 -4.60 -31.21 -34.14
C VAL A 791 -3.89 -31.91 -35.28
N GLU A 792 -4.55 -31.97 -36.44
CA GLU A 792 -4.01 -32.61 -37.63
C GLU A 792 -4.28 -31.74 -38.86
N LYS A 793 -3.43 -31.87 -39.88
CA LYS A 793 -3.69 -31.26 -41.19
C LYS A 793 -4.36 -32.31 -42.08
N SER A 794 -5.62 -32.08 -42.43
CA SER A 794 -6.45 -33.04 -43.14
C SER A 794 -7.20 -32.35 -44.29
N ASP A 795 -7.07 -32.90 -45.49
CA ASP A 795 -7.86 -32.48 -46.66
C ASP A 795 -9.23 -33.19 -46.72
N SER A 796 -9.55 -33.98 -45.69
CA SER A 796 -10.77 -34.78 -45.60
C SER A 796 -11.94 -33.92 -45.15
N VAL A 797 -13.05 -33.94 -45.91
CA VAL A 797 -14.29 -33.24 -45.52
C VAL A 797 -15.05 -34.08 -44.49
N VAL A 798 -14.60 -34.07 -43.24
CA VAL A 798 -15.40 -34.57 -42.10
C VAL A 798 -16.44 -33.51 -41.74
N SER A 799 -17.61 -33.91 -41.25
CA SER A 799 -18.61 -32.98 -40.72
C SER A 799 -18.01 -32.16 -39.57
N SER A 800 -18.03 -30.83 -39.70
CA SER A 800 -17.57 -29.91 -38.65
C SER A 800 -18.71 -29.59 -37.71
N ASP A 801 -18.48 -29.73 -36.41
CA ASP A 801 -19.34 -29.16 -35.39
C ASP A 801 -19.25 -27.63 -35.45
N LYS A 802 -20.39 -26.96 -35.24
CA LYS A 802 -20.51 -25.50 -35.28
C LYS A 802 -20.58 -24.94 -33.86
N GLY A 803 -19.94 -23.80 -33.63
CA GLY A 803 -19.95 -23.06 -32.36
C GLY A 803 -18.72 -23.29 -31.48
N LEU A 804 -18.00 -24.41 -31.65
CA LEU A 804 -16.78 -24.76 -30.92
C LEU A 804 -15.48 -24.24 -31.56
N GLU A 805 -15.58 -23.49 -32.66
CA GLU A 805 -14.43 -22.94 -33.38
C GLU A 805 -13.48 -22.12 -32.49
N PRO A 806 -13.96 -21.29 -31.53
CA PRO A 806 -13.07 -20.55 -30.63
C PRO A 806 -12.17 -21.45 -29.76
N ILE A 807 -12.74 -22.48 -29.11
CA ILE A 807 -11.97 -23.44 -28.29
C ILE A 807 -11.00 -24.23 -29.18
N ALA A 808 -11.45 -24.68 -30.36
CA ALA A 808 -10.61 -25.38 -31.31
C ALA A 808 -9.44 -24.51 -31.82
N ALA A 809 -9.70 -23.24 -32.12
CA ALA A 809 -8.67 -22.29 -32.55
C ALA A 809 -7.61 -22.06 -31.48
N ARG A 810 -8.01 -22.01 -30.19
CA ARG A 810 -7.06 -21.96 -29.07
C ARG A 810 -6.13 -23.18 -29.06
N GLN A 811 -6.65 -24.39 -29.30
CA GLN A 811 -5.83 -25.60 -29.36
C GLN A 811 -4.88 -25.63 -30.56
N LEU A 812 -5.34 -25.13 -31.72
CA LEU A 812 -4.48 -24.96 -32.90
C LEU A 812 -3.34 -23.97 -32.62
N ILE A 813 -3.61 -22.83 -31.99
CA ILE A 813 -2.57 -21.85 -31.64
C ILE A 813 -1.55 -22.46 -30.68
N LEU A 814 -1.99 -23.26 -29.70
CA LEU A 814 -1.10 -24.01 -28.80
C LEU A 814 -0.27 -25.09 -29.52
N ALA A 815 -0.78 -25.66 -30.61
CA ALA A 815 -0.03 -26.59 -31.45
C ALA A 815 1.06 -25.84 -32.23
N LEU A 816 0.67 -24.74 -32.88
CA LEU A 816 1.55 -23.92 -33.70
C LEU A 816 2.66 -23.26 -32.90
N SER A 817 2.45 -22.91 -31.63
CA SER A 817 3.50 -22.34 -30.79
C SER A 817 4.69 -23.29 -30.59
N LYS A 818 4.49 -24.61 -30.71
CA LYS A 818 5.54 -25.62 -30.50
C LYS A 818 6.43 -25.86 -31.73
N GLU A 819 5.93 -25.58 -32.93
CA GLU A 819 6.59 -26.00 -34.20
C GLU A 819 7.90 -25.25 -34.53
N THR A 820 8.31 -24.25 -33.74
CA THR A 820 9.61 -23.52 -33.78
C THR A 820 10.28 -23.47 -35.17
N THR A 821 9.73 -22.68 -36.10
CA THR A 821 10.34 -22.46 -37.43
C THR A 821 10.83 -21.02 -37.59
N GLY A 822 12.14 -20.79 -37.42
CA GLY A 822 12.98 -19.82 -38.15
C GLY A 822 12.73 -18.30 -38.10
N GLU A 823 11.51 -17.80 -37.88
CA GLU A 823 11.17 -16.38 -37.82
C GLU A 823 10.06 -16.17 -36.78
N GLU A 824 10.44 -15.95 -35.52
CA GLU A 824 9.54 -15.87 -34.36
C GLU A 824 8.41 -14.84 -34.56
N LEU A 825 8.73 -13.69 -35.16
CA LEU A 825 7.76 -12.62 -35.38
C LEU A 825 6.68 -12.99 -36.41
N THR A 826 7.08 -13.62 -37.53
CA THR A 826 6.17 -14.08 -38.58
C THR A 826 5.21 -15.16 -38.06
N GLN A 827 5.70 -16.02 -37.17
CA GLN A 827 4.89 -17.05 -36.52
C GLN A 827 3.89 -16.45 -35.52
N LEU A 828 4.32 -15.45 -34.74
CA LEU A 828 3.45 -14.70 -33.83
C LEU A 828 2.34 -13.96 -34.59
N ASP A 829 2.63 -13.37 -35.75
CA ASP A 829 1.62 -12.75 -36.61
C ASP A 829 0.59 -13.77 -37.12
N ALA A 830 1.04 -14.96 -37.56
CA ALA A 830 0.13 -16.01 -38.03
C ALA A 830 -0.81 -16.53 -36.90
N MET A 831 -0.28 -16.66 -35.68
CA MET A 831 -1.08 -17.02 -34.51
C MET A 831 -2.04 -15.89 -34.10
N HIS A 832 -1.60 -14.63 -34.21
CA HIS A 832 -2.45 -13.47 -33.98
C HIS A 832 -3.60 -13.40 -35.00
N ASP A 833 -3.35 -13.69 -36.28
CA ASP A 833 -4.37 -13.71 -37.31
C ASP A 833 -5.47 -14.76 -37.04
N LEU A 834 -5.08 -15.92 -36.50
CA LEU A 834 -6.04 -16.93 -36.02
C LEU A 834 -6.85 -16.39 -34.83
N ALA A 835 -6.19 -15.79 -33.84
CA ALA A 835 -6.86 -15.22 -32.68
C ALA A 835 -7.87 -14.13 -33.07
N LYS A 836 -7.48 -13.25 -34.00
CA LYS A 836 -8.33 -12.19 -34.54
C LYS A 836 -9.51 -12.72 -35.34
N ARG A 837 -9.31 -13.78 -36.13
CA ARG A 837 -10.37 -14.41 -36.94
C ARG A 837 -11.46 -15.06 -36.11
N TYR A 838 -11.09 -15.72 -35.02
CA TYR A 838 -12.02 -16.42 -34.14
C TYR A 838 -12.40 -15.62 -32.89
N GLU A 839 -11.97 -14.35 -32.82
CA GLU A 839 -12.28 -13.43 -31.73
C GLU A 839 -11.91 -13.97 -30.34
N ILE A 840 -10.69 -14.49 -30.20
CA ILE A 840 -10.20 -15.09 -28.94
C ILE A 840 -9.01 -14.34 -28.34
N VAL A 841 -8.95 -14.33 -27.01
CA VAL A 841 -7.75 -13.89 -26.26
C VAL A 841 -6.76 -15.05 -26.19
N THR A 842 -5.49 -14.75 -26.43
CA THR A 842 -4.38 -15.71 -26.34
C THR A 842 -3.20 -15.10 -25.62
N PRO A 843 -2.17 -15.87 -25.28
CA PRO A 843 -0.94 -15.36 -24.68
C PRO A 843 -0.21 -14.32 -25.55
N TYR A 844 -0.54 -14.24 -26.84
CA TYR A 844 0.04 -13.32 -27.82
C TYR A 844 -0.91 -12.19 -28.26
N SER A 845 -2.22 -12.34 -28.00
CA SER A 845 -3.28 -11.45 -28.49
C SER A 845 -4.23 -11.04 -27.37
N SER A 846 -4.46 -9.74 -27.24
CA SER A 846 -5.32 -9.14 -26.21
C SER A 846 -6.56 -8.54 -26.85
N MET A 847 -7.64 -8.46 -26.07
CA MET A 847 -8.82 -7.68 -26.46
C MET A 847 -8.72 -6.29 -25.85
N ILE A 848 -8.88 -5.26 -26.68
CA ILE A 848 -8.95 -3.86 -26.26
C ILE A 848 -10.26 -3.24 -26.73
N VAL A 849 -10.96 -2.54 -25.85
CA VAL A 849 -12.16 -1.76 -26.21
C VAL A 849 -11.72 -0.33 -26.46
N LEU A 850 -12.13 0.25 -27.60
CA LEU A 850 -11.78 1.62 -27.98
C LEU A 850 -13.04 2.41 -28.32
N VAL A 851 -13.14 3.64 -27.82
CA VAL A 851 -14.35 4.47 -27.90
C VAL A 851 -14.24 5.61 -28.91
N ASN A 852 -13.05 5.91 -29.43
CA ASN A 852 -12.87 6.96 -30.45
C ASN A 852 -11.86 6.60 -31.55
N ASP A 853 -11.84 7.41 -32.62
CA ASP A 853 -11.00 7.18 -33.80
C ASP A 853 -9.51 7.41 -33.55
N GLU A 854 -9.15 8.34 -32.66
CA GLU A 854 -7.76 8.62 -32.29
C GLU A 854 -7.09 7.38 -31.68
N GLN A 855 -7.81 6.69 -30.79
CA GLN A 855 -7.35 5.43 -30.20
C GLN A 855 -7.15 4.35 -31.26
N ARG A 856 -8.04 4.25 -32.26
CA ARG A 856 -7.94 3.27 -33.34
C ARG A 856 -6.74 3.54 -34.25
N GLU A 857 -6.37 4.81 -34.44
CA GLU A 857 -5.15 5.17 -35.17
C GLU A 857 -3.90 4.81 -34.36
N ALA A 858 -3.85 5.18 -33.08
CA ALA A 858 -2.74 4.85 -32.19
C ALA A 858 -2.51 3.33 -32.09
N LEU A 859 -3.59 2.55 -32.08
CA LEU A 859 -3.51 1.09 -32.13
C LEU A 859 -2.97 0.58 -33.46
N ARG A 860 -3.38 1.15 -34.59
CA ARG A 860 -2.82 0.78 -35.90
C ARG A 860 -1.33 1.10 -36.01
N GLU A 861 -0.88 2.23 -35.45
CA GLU A 861 0.55 2.56 -35.38
C GLU A 861 1.32 1.59 -34.48
N ALA A 862 0.77 1.24 -33.31
CA ALA A 862 1.38 0.29 -32.39
C ALA A 862 1.37 -1.16 -32.93
N GLU A 863 0.38 -1.54 -33.73
CA GLU A 863 0.34 -2.84 -34.43
C GLU A 863 1.43 -2.97 -35.49
N ALA A 864 1.92 -1.86 -36.04
CA ALA A 864 2.96 -1.84 -37.06
C ALA A 864 4.39 -1.83 -36.48
N SER A 865 4.55 -1.74 -35.15
CA SER A 865 5.87 -1.66 -34.51
C SER A 865 6.52 -3.04 -34.30
N GLU A 866 7.85 -3.04 -34.14
CA GLU A 866 8.62 -4.27 -33.88
C GLU A 866 8.33 -4.86 -32.49
N ASP A 867 8.04 -4.00 -31.51
CA ASP A 867 7.71 -4.36 -30.12
C ASP A 867 6.23 -4.73 -29.90
N ARG A 868 5.46 -4.98 -30.97
CA ARG A 868 3.99 -5.18 -30.88
C ARG A 868 3.55 -6.37 -30.01
N PHE A 869 4.43 -7.33 -29.75
CA PHE A 869 4.18 -8.46 -28.85
C PHE A 869 4.86 -8.33 -27.48
N ASP A 870 5.64 -7.28 -27.24
CA ASP A 870 6.36 -7.10 -25.98
C ASP A 870 5.54 -6.21 -25.03
N ARG A 871 5.22 -6.73 -23.85
CA ARG A 871 4.50 -5.98 -22.81
C ARG A 871 5.40 -5.62 -21.64
N ALA A 872 5.08 -4.53 -20.97
CA ALA A 872 5.75 -4.15 -19.73
C ALA A 872 5.20 -4.97 -18.57
N VAL A 873 6.10 -5.49 -17.72
CA VAL A 873 5.76 -6.00 -16.39
C VAL A 873 5.28 -4.81 -15.55
N GLU A 874 4.08 -4.92 -15.01
CA GLU A 874 3.49 -3.91 -14.12
C GLU A 874 3.58 -4.45 -12.69
N ASP A 875 4.33 -3.76 -11.83
CA ASP A 875 4.26 -3.95 -10.40
C ASP A 875 2.94 -3.34 -9.93
N GLY A 876 2.15 -4.09 -9.17
CA GLY A 876 0.86 -3.63 -8.64
C GLY A 876 0.97 -2.56 -7.56
N LYS A 877 2.05 -1.79 -7.60
CA LYS A 877 2.52 -0.92 -6.55
C LYS A 877 1.83 0.43 -6.63
N GLU A 878 1.23 0.83 -5.53
CA GLU A 878 0.70 2.18 -5.36
C GLU A 878 1.81 3.07 -4.76
N ASP A 879 2.08 4.19 -5.42
CA ASP A 879 2.92 5.24 -4.86
C ASP A 879 2.16 5.93 -3.73
N LEU A 880 2.58 5.68 -2.49
CA LEU A 880 1.99 6.34 -1.34
C LEU A 880 2.39 7.82 -1.32
N ASN A 881 1.39 8.70 -1.23
CA ASN A 881 1.63 10.14 -1.02
C ASN A 881 2.43 10.38 0.26
N LYS A 882 3.67 10.86 0.11
CA LYS A 882 4.56 11.13 1.24
C LYS A 882 4.18 12.46 1.90
N PRO A 883 4.10 12.52 3.25
CA PRO A 883 3.92 13.77 3.96
C PRO A 883 5.03 14.77 3.68
N ASN A 884 4.68 16.06 3.72
CA ASN A 884 5.67 17.13 3.73
C ASN A 884 6.59 17.02 4.97
N ASN A 885 7.87 17.36 4.82
CA ASN A 885 8.84 17.40 5.91
C ASN A 885 8.86 18.81 6.54
N PRO A 886 8.32 19.01 7.77
CA PRO A 886 8.24 20.31 8.42
C PRO A 886 9.60 20.90 8.87
N LEU A 887 10.67 20.11 8.92
CA LEU A 887 12.00 20.53 9.39
C LEU A 887 13.04 20.63 8.26
N ALA A 888 12.64 20.32 7.02
CA ALA A 888 13.48 20.52 5.84
C ALA A 888 13.28 21.92 5.27
N VAL A 889 14.36 22.53 4.78
CA VAL A 889 14.27 23.77 3.99
C VAL A 889 13.75 23.43 2.59
N THR A 890 12.45 23.63 2.35
CA THR A 890 11.81 23.44 1.04
C THR A 890 11.63 24.78 0.31
N SER A 891 11.82 24.78 -1.00
CA SER A 891 11.71 25.97 -1.86
C SER A 891 10.27 26.29 -2.29
N VAL A 892 9.29 25.42 -2.03
CA VAL A 892 7.88 25.59 -2.41
C VAL A 892 6.96 24.99 -1.33
N PRO A 893 6.11 25.79 -0.65
CA PRO A 893 5.13 25.29 0.32
C PRO A 893 3.79 24.86 -0.33
N GLU A 894 3.21 23.75 0.13
CA GLU A 894 1.90 23.21 -0.29
C GLU A 894 0.71 23.76 0.52
N PRO A 895 -0.55 23.68 0.01
CA PRO A 895 -1.77 24.26 0.63
C PRO A 895 -2.07 23.81 2.06
N GLY A 896 -1.80 22.57 2.44
CA GLY A 896 -1.97 22.08 3.82
C GLY A 896 -0.94 22.68 4.78
N THR A 897 0.30 22.84 4.28
CA THR A 897 1.34 23.59 4.98
C THR A 897 0.99 25.07 5.02
N ILE A 898 0.24 25.61 4.06
CA ILE A 898 -0.26 27.00 4.06
C ILE A 898 -1.26 27.24 5.20
N TRP A 899 -1.99 26.26 5.74
CA TRP A 899 -2.86 26.49 6.92
C TRP A 899 -2.11 26.46 8.25
N GLY A 900 -1.15 25.54 8.43
CA GLY A 900 -0.22 25.54 9.57
C GLY A 900 0.77 26.71 9.52
N LEU A 901 1.29 26.99 8.32
CA LEU A 901 1.99 28.22 7.99
C LEU A 901 1.08 29.41 7.98
N MET A 902 -0.25 29.34 7.88
CA MET A 902 -1.18 30.47 8.10
C MET A 902 -1.52 30.61 9.57
N ALA A 903 -1.38 29.60 10.42
CA ALA A 903 -1.31 29.83 11.85
C ALA A 903 0.02 30.54 12.19
N ILE A 904 1.12 30.19 11.51
CA ILE A 904 2.44 30.84 11.59
C ILE A 904 2.55 32.11 10.70
N ALA A 905 1.62 32.34 9.77
CA ALA A 905 1.60 33.46 8.85
C ALA A 905 0.40 34.36 9.11
N LEU A 906 -0.60 34.01 9.90
CA LEU A 906 -1.36 35.00 10.69
C LEU A 906 -0.43 35.62 11.75
N LEU A 907 0.61 34.87 12.14
CA LEU A 907 1.77 35.28 12.93
C LEU A 907 2.77 36.19 12.13
N LEU A 908 2.68 36.28 10.79
CA LEU A 908 3.56 37.11 9.93
C LEU A 908 2.82 38.11 8.99
N LEU A 909 1.57 37.84 8.60
CA LEU A 909 0.69 38.57 7.68
C LEU A 909 -0.10 39.68 8.39
N MET A 910 0.56 40.35 9.34
CA MET A 910 0.31 41.77 9.56
C MET A 910 1.31 42.66 8.80
N THR A 911 2.04 42.12 7.81
CA THR A 911 3.05 42.90 7.05
C THR A 911 3.01 42.77 5.52
N ARG A 912 1.89 42.39 4.89
CA ARG A 912 1.74 42.58 3.44
C ARG A 912 0.34 43.02 3.00
N LYS A 913 0.17 44.33 2.84
CA LYS A 913 -0.65 44.92 1.78
C LYS A 913 0.15 46.03 1.08
N ARG A 914 0.18 45.95 -0.25
CA ARG A 914 0.62 46.93 -1.27
C ARG A 914 2.12 47.08 -1.54
N LEU A 915 2.59 46.30 -2.52
CA LEU A 915 3.52 46.76 -3.55
C LEU A 915 2.98 46.30 -4.91
N VAL A 916 1.86 46.89 -5.33
CA VAL A 916 1.48 47.11 -6.73
C VAL A 916 0.68 48.42 -6.74
N ALA A 917 1.42 49.51 -6.92
CA ALA A 917 1.09 50.72 -7.66
C ALA A 917 2.42 51.46 -7.84
#